data_AF-A0A812D1I2-F1
#
_entry.id   AF-A0A812D1I2-F1
#
_cell.length_a   1.000
_cell.length_b   1.000
_cell.length_c   1.000
_cell.angle_alpha   90.00
_cell.angle_beta   90.00
_cell.angle_gamma   90.00
#
_symmetry.space_group_name_H-M   'P 1'
#
loop_
_entity.id
_entity.type
_entity.pdbx_description
1 polymer ?
#
loop_
_entity_poly.entity_id
_entity_poly.type
_entity_poly.pdbx_seq_one_letter_code
_entity_poly.pdbx_strand_id
1 'polypeptide(L)'
;MKQKQMFGNKNHTEGLVGCGHILNPFQLVCNSPAPELSKPGKKSWSELRKAVRDTRKIITSLASSVPSQFVFRKIHTESGPLTRLYFLGVPAKSRENTFLYVDVPNEFTDSTPYLTWKQLLHSFQMMPLSGHMSKQEQLLRERKRLGVFGITYFDFVEKEGKFVFPAHNSMYVCTDNVTSDEALFREVGGTTSCYQTCLNPTFCPTNSELVAFVHDSDLSVTHLKNGCQRRLTHVHKGTGNLSDDPISAGEPSFVIQEEFDRFTGYWWCPRHETNPLTGDKTYSILYEEVDESCVEILHTFAPTTDSKQMDMYRYPRAGTDNAESTLKIVEFAVNSEGQISDDAKIKNLPTSLKTFFPWMEYLVRADWTPNGDYVYAQLLSRTQDRLALVLIKKECFQCPDDGHELSYLMSNIHVLVDDRSDVWVNVHNLLHFFPQDKASEMTFLWSSERTGFRHLYLIRSSLEHVDDANDMDLDSYTFDEYFKPNILFEVALTSGDWEVLPKEFFVDEERGLVYFIGLKDRVLESHLYVVSYLVHGEPVRLTELGYSHAVSFNADCSMFVTVYSSLETTPSFFFFSFSFYFFSFLFLSSFFFSFLSFLISSFFLFSFFFFFSSFFFFFFLFLSSFFFFLSSFETFLFLSFFFSSFKILFFLLCFFFQKSFLSSF
;
A
#
# COMPACT_ATOMS: atom_id res chain seq x y z
N MET A 1 22.47 7.00 -1.44
CA MET A 1 22.36 7.30 0.00
C MET A 1 23.69 7.04 0.67
N LYS A 2 24.37 8.06 1.23
CA LYS A 2 25.57 7.83 2.07
C LYS A 2 25.18 7.99 3.52
N GLN A 3 25.16 6.88 4.25
CA GLN A 3 25.06 6.87 5.70
C GLN A 3 26.39 7.40 6.25
N LYS A 4 26.37 8.52 6.96
CA LYS A 4 27.56 9.06 7.62
C LYS A 4 27.68 8.38 9.00
N GLN A 5 28.20 7.15 9.02
CA GLN A 5 28.64 6.52 10.25
C GLN A 5 29.96 7.16 10.69
N MET A 6 29.95 7.91 11.79
CA MET A 6 31.18 8.23 12.51
C MET A 6 31.33 7.24 13.67
N PHE A 7 32.19 6.23 13.47
CA PHE A 7 32.72 5.43 14.57
C PHE A 7 34.07 5.99 14.98
N GLY A 8 34.14 6.54 16.20
CA GLY A 8 35.38 6.80 16.92
C GLY A 8 35.50 5.83 18.07
N ASN A 9 36.17 4.69 17.84
CA ASN A 9 36.48 3.72 18.88
C ASN A 9 37.75 4.17 19.62
N LYS A 10 37.62 4.65 20.86
CA LYS A 10 38.73 4.74 21.82
C LYS A 10 38.26 4.36 23.21
N ASN A 11 38.68 3.17 23.63
CA ASN A 11 38.73 2.72 25.01
C ASN A 11 39.52 3.73 25.85
N HIS A 12 38.88 4.31 26.87
CA HIS A 12 39.55 4.75 28.08
C HIS A 12 38.59 4.63 29.26
N THR A 13 38.88 3.63 30.10
CA THR A 13 38.48 3.58 31.50
C THR A 13 39.21 4.68 32.26
N GLU A 14 38.49 5.65 32.82
CA GLU A 14 38.71 6.24 34.16
C GLU A 14 37.65 7.30 34.45
N GLY A 15 37.16 7.30 35.70
CA GLY A 15 35.82 7.74 36.05
C GLY A 15 35.61 9.24 36.22
N LEU A 16 34.34 9.62 36.22
CA LEU A 16 33.82 10.79 36.94
C LEU A 16 32.34 10.60 37.26
N VAL A 17 31.99 11.11 38.43
CA VAL A 17 30.78 10.94 39.23
C VAL A 17 29.56 11.61 38.59
N GLY A 18 28.39 10.95 38.72
CA GLY A 18 27.12 11.63 38.98
C GLY A 18 26.30 12.11 37.78
N CYS A 19 25.48 11.23 37.20
CA CYS A 19 24.20 11.63 36.62
C CYS A 19 23.24 10.42 36.67
N GLY A 20 22.04 10.64 37.20
CA GLY A 20 21.11 9.58 37.59
C GLY A 20 20.70 8.67 36.44
N HIS A 21 21.18 7.42 36.49
CA HIS A 21 20.56 6.32 35.77
C HIS A 21 19.15 6.11 36.34
N ILE A 22 18.13 6.46 35.56
CA ILE A 22 16.79 5.90 35.77
C ILE A 22 16.93 4.42 35.40
N LEU A 23 17.01 3.58 36.42
CA LEU A 23 17.06 2.12 36.31
C LEU A 23 15.96 1.65 35.36
N ASN A 24 16.35 0.81 34.40
CA ASN A 24 15.42 0.08 33.55
C ASN A 24 14.40 -0.62 34.48
N PRO A 25 13.08 -0.42 34.33
CA PRO A 25 12.09 -1.07 35.19
C PRO A 25 12.20 -2.61 35.17
N PHE A 26 12.80 -3.20 34.13
CA PHE A 26 13.19 -4.61 34.14
C PHE A 26 14.28 -4.95 35.17
N GLN A 27 15.30 -4.10 35.36
CA GLN A 27 16.33 -4.32 36.38
C GLN A 27 15.77 -4.16 37.81
N LEU A 28 14.76 -3.33 38.02
CA LEU A 28 14.11 -3.17 39.33
C LEU A 28 13.19 -4.36 39.69
N VAL A 29 12.60 -5.06 38.71
CA VAL A 29 11.71 -6.21 38.96
C VAL A 29 12.49 -7.53 38.95
N CYS A 30 13.52 -7.68 38.11
CA CYS A 30 14.40 -8.86 38.08
C CYS A 30 15.33 -9.00 39.30
N ASN A 31 15.46 -7.96 40.14
CA ASN A 31 16.14 -8.02 41.43
C ASN A 31 15.22 -8.49 42.59
N SER A 32 13.96 -8.84 42.30
CA SER A 32 13.20 -9.69 43.22
C SER A 32 13.92 -11.04 43.27
N PRO A 33 14.22 -11.60 44.46
CA PRO A 33 14.84 -12.92 44.53
C PRO A 33 13.99 -13.88 43.70
N ALA A 34 14.63 -14.62 42.78
CA ALA A 34 13.98 -15.72 42.09
C ALA A 34 13.17 -16.49 43.12
N PRO A 35 11.86 -16.75 42.91
CA PRO A 35 11.06 -17.43 43.90
C PRO A 35 11.81 -18.70 44.29
N GLU A 36 12.17 -18.81 45.58
CA GLU A 36 12.88 -19.98 46.09
C GLU A 36 12.24 -21.21 45.50
N LEU A 37 13.04 -22.06 44.83
CA LEU A 37 12.59 -23.33 44.25
C LEU A 37 11.71 -24.01 45.29
N SER A 38 10.39 -23.91 45.09
CA SER A 38 9.43 -24.29 46.11
C SER A 38 9.68 -25.75 46.43
N LYS A 39 9.80 -26.07 47.72
CA LYS A 39 9.95 -27.43 48.24
C LYS A 39 9.12 -28.42 47.40
N PRO A 40 9.63 -29.64 47.12
CA PRO A 40 9.01 -30.60 46.21
C PRO A 40 7.71 -31.17 46.78
N GLY A 41 6.66 -30.35 46.76
CA GLY A 41 5.32 -30.64 47.26
C GLY A 41 4.28 -30.05 46.32
N LYS A 42 3.18 -30.79 46.10
CA LYS A 42 2.08 -30.35 45.23
C LYS A 42 1.44 -29.10 45.84
N LYS A 43 1.43 -27.99 45.08
CA LYS A 43 0.71 -26.77 45.44
C LYS A 43 -0.79 -27.01 45.47
N SER A 44 -1.49 -26.41 46.41
CA SER A 44 -2.95 -26.37 46.46
C SER A 44 -3.53 -25.48 45.35
N TRP A 45 -4.82 -25.66 45.05
CA TRP A 45 -5.54 -24.81 44.09
C TRP A 45 -5.46 -23.32 44.44
N SER A 46 -5.59 -22.97 45.72
CA SER A 46 -5.54 -21.59 46.20
C SER A 46 -4.15 -20.96 45.99
N GLU A 47 -3.09 -21.74 46.22
CA GLU A 47 -1.70 -21.29 45.98
C GLU A 47 -1.43 -21.11 44.49
N LEU A 48 -1.90 -22.03 43.64
CA LEU A 48 -1.81 -21.89 42.18
C LEU A 48 -2.58 -20.65 41.70
N ARG A 49 -3.82 -20.46 42.18
CA ARG A 49 -4.64 -19.29 41.83
C ARG A 49 -3.97 -17.98 42.25
N LYS A 50 -3.35 -17.94 43.43
CA LYS A 50 -2.60 -16.77 43.91
C LYS A 50 -1.38 -16.52 43.03
N ALA A 51 -0.58 -17.54 42.75
CA ALA A 51 0.59 -17.43 41.89
C ALA A 51 0.23 -16.91 40.48
N VAL A 52 -0.85 -17.40 39.88
CA VAL A 52 -1.33 -16.90 38.58
C VAL A 52 -1.77 -15.43 38.66
N ARG A 53 -2.48 -15.03 39.72
CA ARG A 53 -2.90 -13.63 39.92
C ARG A 53 -1.72 -12.69 40.07
N ASP A 54 -0.73 -13.07 40.88
CA ASP A 54 0.45 -12.24 41.14
C ASP A 54 1.32 -12.12 39.88
N THR A 55 1.48 -13.22 39.13
CA THR A 55 2.17 -13.22 37.82
C THR A 55 1.46 -12.33 36.81
N ARG A 56 0.12 -12.43 36.71
CA ARG A 56 -0.68 -11.58 35.81
C ARG A 56 -0.55 -10.09 36.15
N LYS A 57 -0.52 -9.71 37.43
CA LYS A 57 -0.30 -8.31 37.83
C LYS A 57 1.04 -7.78 37.32
N ILE A 58 2.10 -8.58 37.45
CA ILE A 58 3.43 -8.22 36.95
C ILE A 58 3.39 -8.08 35.42
N ILE A 59 2.83 -9.06 34.70
CA ILE A 59 2.69 -9.01 33.24
C ILE A 59 1.91 -7.76 32.80
N THR A 60 0.78 -7.47 33.43
CA THR A 60 -0.03 -6.27 33.10
C THR A 60 0.74 -4.98 33.39
N SER A 61 1.60 -4.94 34.41
CA SER A 61 2.44 -3.76 34.68
C SER A 61 3.61 -3.59 33.69
N LEU A 62 4.07 -4.69 33.09
CA LEU A 62 5.16 -4.70 32.10
C LEU A 62 4.65 -4.57 30.66
N ALA A 63 3.37 -4.86 30.41
CA ALA A 63 2.74 -4.76 29.11
C ALA A 63 2.70 -3.29 28.67
N SER A 64 3.60 -2.92 27.75
CA SER A 64 3.52 -1.66 27.02
C SER A 64 2.27 -1.66 26.14
N SER A 65 1.50 -0.57 26.15
CA SER A 65 0.52 -0.35 25.08
C SER A 65 1.28 -0.23 23.77
N VAL A 66 1.01 -1.14 22.84
CA VAL A 66 1.60 -1.10 21.51
C VAL A 66 0.70 -0.23 20.63
N PRO A 67 1.17 0.93 20.17
CA PRO A 67 0.39 1.78 19.28
C PRO A 67 0.14 1.09 17.94
N SER A 68 -0.99 1.41 17.31
CA SER A 68 -1.42 0.80 16.04
C SER A 68 -2.16 1.81 15.17
N GLN A 69 -2.33 1.52 13.87
CA GLN A 69 -3.03 2.37 12.89
C GLN A 69 -2.51 3.80 12.87
N PHE A 70 -1.30 3.99 12.37
CA PHE A 70 -0.66 5.30 12.28
C PHE A 70 -1.16 6.06 11.05
N VAL A 71 -1.52 7.34 11.24
CA VAL A 71 -1.77 8.28 10.14
C VAL A 71 -1.06 9.60 10.40
N PHE A 72 -0.56 10.21 9.33
CA PHE A 72 0.18 11.47 9.40
C PHE A 72 -0.69 12.59 8.85
N ARG A 73 -0.49 13.80 9.39
CA ARG A 73 -1.09 15.01 8.87
C ARG A 73 -0.10 16.15 8.90
N LYS A 74 0.13 16.77 7.75
CA LYS A 74 0.89 18.03 7.65
C LYS A 74 -0.07 19.21 7.83
N ILE A 75 0.25 20.07 8.77
CA ILE A 75 -0.53 21.24 9.17
C ILE A 75 0.34 22.47 8.93
N HIS A 76 -0.22 23.58 8.45
CA HIS A 76 0.48 24.85 8.37
C HIS A 76 -0.01 25.75 9.50
N THR A 77 0.84 25.99 10.51
CA THR A 77 0.57 26.92 11.60
C THR A 77 1.27 28.25 11.35
N GLU A 78 0.89 29.30 12.09
CA GLU A 78 1.58 30.60 12.04
C GLU A 78 3.08 30.49 12.40
N SER A 79 3.43 29.47 13.18
CA SER A 79 4.80 29.14 13.60
C SER A 79 5.58 28.26 12.61
N GLY A 80 4.98 27.83 11.50
CA GLY A 80 5.62 26.99 10.48
C GLY A 80 4.84 25.72 10.12
N PRO A 81 5.38 24.82 9.29
CA PRO A 81 4.78 23.51 9.07
C PRO A 81 4.85 22.68 10.35
N LEU A 82 3.81 21.94 10.69
CA LEU A 82 3.73 21.00 11.81
C LEU A 82 3.30 19.66 11.26
N THR A 83 4.02 18.58 11.59
CA THR A 83 3.55 17.23 11.29
C THR A 83 2.98 16.61 12.55
N ARG A 84 1.71 16.23 12.52
CA ARG A 84 1.04 15.49 13.60
C ARG A 84 0.88 14.04 13.20
N LEU A 85 1.27 13.14 14.09
CA LEU A 85 1.09 11.70 13.94
C LEU A 85 -0.04 11.24 14.87
N TYR A 86 -1.11 10.70 14.31
CA TYR A 86 -2.21 10.09 15.05
C TYR A 86 -2.08 8.56 15.04
N PHE A 87 -2.55 7.92 16.09
CA PHE A 87 -2.58 6.47 16.22
C PHE A 87 -3.59 6.03 17.27
N LEU A 88 -3.98 4.75 17.23
CA LEU A 88 -4.73 4.11 18.30
C LEU A 88 -3.78 3.56 19.35
N GLY A 89 -4.12 3.78 20.61
CA GLY A 89 -3.43 3.17 21.74
C GLY A 89 -4.22 3.26 23.04
N VAL A 90 -3.69 2.64 24.08
CA VAL A 90 -4.29 2.60 25.42
C VAL A 90 -3.51 3.55 26.34
N PRO A 91 -4.11 4.67 26.78
CA PRO A 91 -3.49 5.58 27.74
C PRO A 91 -3.13 4.87 29.05
N ALA A 92 -2.05 5.30 29.73
CA ALA A 92 -1.53 4.64 30.94
C ALA A 92 -2.53 4.48 32.10
N LYS A 93 -3.59 5.31 32.15
CA LYS A 93 -4.64 5.26 33.19
C LYS A 93 -5.97 4.70 32.67
N SER A 94 -6.04 4.31 31.41
CA SER A 94 -7.24 3.78 30.75
C SER A 94 -7.10 2.29 30.47
N ARG A 95 -8.23 1.63 30.19
CA ARG A 95 -8.27 0.27 29.65
C ARG A 95 -8.81 0.23 28.22
N GLU A 96 -9.14 1.39 27.68
CA GLU A 96 -9.83 1.55 26.41
C GLU A 96 -8.86 2.10 25.37
N ASN A 97 -8.90 1.50 24.19
CA ASN A 97 -8.21 1.97 23.02
C ASN A 97 -8.89 3.24 22.51
N THR A 98 -8.12 4.30 22.30
CA THR A 98 -8.62 5.59 21.85
C THR A 98 -7.61 6.27 20.93
N PHE A 99 -8.01 7.40 20.34
CA PHE A 99 -7.12 8.22 19.54
C PHE A 99 -6.10 8.94 20.40
N LEU A 100 -4.84 8.74 20.03
CA LEU A 100 -3.68 9.41 20.57
C LEU A 100 -2.95 10.13 19.45
N TYR A 101 -2.20 11.16 19.80
CA TYR A 101 -1.36 11.86 18.84
C TYR A 101 -0.06 12.36 19.46
N VAL A 102 0.92 12.60 18.59
CA VAL A 102 2.17 13.30 18.91
C VAL A 102 2.46 14.35 17.84
N ASP A 103 3.01 15.48 18.28
CA ASP A 103 3.49 16.55 17.42
C ASP A 103 4.97 16.29 17.09
N VAL A 104 5.30 16.08 15.82
CA VAL A 104 6.65 15.77 15.37
C VAL A 104 7.44 17.08 15.23
N PRO A 105 8.61 17.21 15.88
CA PRO A 105 9.44 18.41 15.79
C PRO A 105 10.08 18.54 14.40
N ASN A 106 10.18 19.77 13.89
CA ASN A 106 10.82 20.05 12.59
C ASN A 106 12.35 19.98 12.65
N GLU A 107 12.94 20.30 13.81
CA GLU A 107 14.38 20.25 14.05
C GLU A 107 14.68 19.21 15.12
N PHE A 108 15.53 18.24 14.79
CA PHE A 108 16.06 17.29 15.74
C PHE A 108 17.28 17.91 16.41
N THR A 109 17.19 18.20 17.72
CA THR A 109 18.38 18.51 18.53
C THR A 109 19.17 17.22 18.80
N ASP A 110 20.45 17.33 19.13
CA ASP A 110 21.33 16.16 19.40
C ASP A 110 20.82 15.24 20.54
N SER A 111 19.91 15.74 21.38
CA SER A 111 19.18 14.93 22.36
C SER A 111 17.93 14.33 21.72
N THR A 112 17.83 13.00 21.64
CA THR A 112 16.63 12.29 21.16
C THR A 112 15.41 12.70 21.99
N PRO A 113 14.44 13.47 21.43
CA PRO A 113 13.31 13.94 22.21
C PRO A 113 12.33 12.79 22.45
N TYR A 114 12.04 12.48 23.71
CA TYR A 114 10.91 11.61 24.05
C TYR A 114 9.61 12.38 23.78
N LEU A 115 8.79 11.86 22.86
CA LEU A 115 7.51 12.47 22.50
C LEU A 115 6.41 11.99 23.47
N THR A 116 5.70 12.92 24.07
CA THR A 116 4.60 12.63 25.00
C THR A 116 3.30 12.40 24.24
N TRP A 117 2.64 11.27 24.48
CA TRP A 117 1.33 10.96 23.91
C TRP A 117 0.25 11.87 24.47
N LYS A 118 -0.48 12.55 23.58
CA LYS A 118 -1.66 13.35 23.90
C LYS A 118 -2.91 12.60 23.48
N GLN A 119 -3.99 12.71 24.27
CA GLN A 119 -5.26 12.06 23.95
C GLN A 119 -6.11 13.02 23.12
N LEU A 120 -6.67 12.54 22.01
CA LEU A 120 -7.48 13.39 21.12
C LEU A 120 -8.92 13.56 21.64
N LEU A 121 -9.47 12.49 22.25
CA LEU A 121 -10.84 12.43 22.76
C LEU A 121 -10.83 12.28 24.29
N HIS A 122 -10.84 13.40 25.04
CA HIS A 122 -10.75 13.37 26.50
C HIS A 122 -12.08 13.00 27.18
N SER A 123 -13.20 13.49 26.66
CA SER A 123 -14.53 13.35 27.26
C SER A 123 -15.34 12.15 26.75
N PHE A 124 -14.78 11.37 25.82
CA PHE A 124 -15.45 10.22 25.22
C PHE A 124 -15.41 9.02 26.18
N GLN A 125 -16.52 8.77 26.88
CA GLN A 125 -16.67 7.61 27.76
C GLN A 125 -17.32 6.45 27.01
N MET A 126 -16.60 5.34 26.91
CA MET A 126 -17.01 4.17 26.13
C MET A 126 -17.86 3.17 26.91
N MET A 127 -18.85 3.62 27.68
CA MET A 127 -19.70 2.71 28.45
C MET A 127 -21.18 2.80 28.03
N PRO A 128 -21.76 1.73 27.46
CA PRO A 128 -23.21 1.60 27.44
C PRO A 128 -23.69 1.36 28.88
N LEU A 129 -24.77 2.02 29.27
CA LEU A 129 -25.50 1.70 30.52
C LEU A 129 -25.90 0.20 30.61
N SER A 130 -25.88 -0.54 29.49
CA SER A 130 -26.26 -1.94 29.36
C SER A 130 -25.14 -2.92 28.95
N GLY A 131 -23.91 -2.49 28.66
CA GLY A 131 -22.77 -3.42 28.42
C GLY A 131 -22.82 -4.33 27.18
N HIS A 132 -23.87 -4.31 26.34
CA HIS A 132 -24.03 -5.26 25.23
C HIS A 132 -23.67 -4.68 23.86
N MET A 133 -22.59 -5.18 23.28
CA MET A 133 -22.21 -5.00 21.87
C MET A 133 -23.15 -5.80 20.95
N SER A 134 -23.43 -5.31 19.74
CA SER A 134 -24.26 -6.04 18.78
C SER A 134 -23.59 -7.35 18.35
N LYS A 135 -24.39 -8.32 17.92
CA LYS A 135 -23.87 -9.62 17.49
C LYS A 135 -22.91 -9.49 16.31
N GLN A 136 -23.25 -8.63 15.35
CA GLN A 136 -22.45 -8.37 14.17
C GLN A 136 -21.07 -7.80 14.52
N GLU A 137 -20.99 -6.81 15.41
CA GLU A 137 -19.71 -6.24 15.88
C GLU A 137 -18.89 -7.26 16.70
N GLN A 138 -19.55 -8.09 17.52
CA GLN A 138 -18.86 -9.19 18.23
C GLN A 138 -18.21 -10.17 17.25
N LEU A 139 -18.94 -10.61 16.22
CA LEU A 139 -18.42 -11.55 15.23
C LEU A 139 -17.31 -10.93 14.37
N LEU A 140 -17.45 -9.65 13.98
CA LEU A 140 -16.41 -8.93 13.26
C LEU A 140 -15.11 -8.83 14.08
N ARG A 141 -15.22 -8.59 15.39
CA ARG A 141 -14.07 -8.55 16.30
C ARG A 141 -13.39 -9.90 16.47
N GLU A 142 -14.15 -10.99 16.56
CA GLU A 142 -13.56 -12.35 16.58
C GLU A 142 -12.76 -12.61 15.31
N ARG A 143 -13.34 -12.35 14.13
CA ARG A 143 -12.70 -12.57 12.82
C ARG A 143 -11.46 -11.69 12.62
N LYS A 144 -11.51 -10.42 13.04
CA LYS A 144 -10.35 -9.51 13.04
C LYS A 144 -9.36 -9.78 14.18
N ARG A 145 -9.65 -10.72 15.08
CA ARG A 145 -8.85 -11.08 16.27
C ARG A 145 -8.60 -9.89 17.21
N LEU A 146 -9.62 -9.05 17.38
CA LEU A 146 -9.56 -7.80 18.15
C LEU A 146 -9.93 -8.03 19.62
N GLY A 147 -8.93 -8.29 20.46
CA GLY A 147 -9.11 -8.44 21.91
C GLY A 147 -9.22 -7.13 22.70
N VAL A 148 -8.91 -5.99 22.09
CA VAL A 148 -8.88 -4.69 22.79
C VAL A 148 -10.28 -4.07 22.84
N PHE A 149 -10.67 -3.53 23.99
CA PHE A 149 -11.87 -2.72 24.12
C PHE A 149 -11.57 -1.30 23.68
N GLY A 150 -12.48 -0.66 22.96
CA GLY A 150 -12.27 0.70 22.50
C GLY A 150 -12.51 0.87 21.01
N ILE A 151 -12.03 2.00 20.49
CA ILE A 151 -11.97 2.26 19.06
C ILE A 151 -10.96 1.28 18.45
N THR A 152 -11.39 0.48 17.48
CA THR A 152 -10.56 -0.58 16.87
C THR A 152 -10.15 -0.28 15.44
N TYR A 153 -10.88 0.62 14.78
CA TYR A 153 -10.70 1.01 13.40
C TYR A 153 -11.22 2.43 13.21
N PHE A 154 -10.61 3.15 12.27
CA PHE A 154 -11.10 4.43 11.80
C PHE A 154 -10.72 4.63 10.33
N ASP A 155 -11.47 5.50 9.67
CA ASP A 155 -11.09 6.08 8.39
C ASP A 155 -10.80 7.58 8.57
N PHE A 156 -9.94 8.15 7.71
CA PHE A 156 -9.31 9.45 7.94
C PHE A 156 -9.15 10.29 6.67
N VAL A 157 -9.57 11.55 6.73
CA VAL A 157 -9.34 12.55 5.70
C VAL A 157 -8.23 13.50 6.16
N GLU A 158 -7.02 13.31 5.62
CA GLU A 158 -5.81 14.04 6.04
C GLU A 158 -5.97 15.57 5.99
N LYS A 159 -6.44 16.09 4.84
CA LYS A 159 -6.52 17.54 4.61
C LYS A 159 -7.40 18.25 5.65
N GLU A 160 -8.48 17.61 6.06
CA GLU A 160 -9.46 18.16 7.01
C GLU A 160 -9.18 17.76 8.46
N GLY A 161 -8.36 16.73 8.70
CA GLY A 161 -8.18 16.17 10.04
C GLY A 161 -9.45 15.52 10.57
N LYS A 162 -10.24 14.92 9.67
CA LYS A 162 -11.57 14.37 9.96
C LYS A 162 -11.47 12.86 10.06
N PHE A 163 -12.07 12.29 11.10
CA PHE A 163 -12.11 10.85 11.36
C PHE A 163 -13.55 10.36 11.39
N VAL A 164 -13.77 9.14 10.92
CA VAL A 164 -15.00 8.39 11.15
C VAL A 164 -14.65 7.03 11.73
N PHE A 165 -15.39 6.62 12.76
CA PHE A 165 -15.11 5.38 13.46
C PHE A 165 -16.38 4.80 14.11
N PRO A 166 -16.51 3.48 14.16
CA PRO A 166 -17.56 2.83 14.91
C PRO A 166 -17.21 2.83 16.41
N ALA A 167 -18.22 3.10 17.25
CA ALA A 167 -18.17 2.86 18.69
C ALA A 167 -19.59 2.56 19.21
N HIS A 168 -19.75 1.60 20.11
CA HIS A 168 -21.04 1.30 20.78
C HIS A 168 -22.23 1.01 19.87
N ASN A 169 -21.99 0.29 18.77
CA ASN A 169 -22.99 0.04 17.73
C ASN A 169 -23.50 1.31 17.04
N SER A 170 -22.82 2.45 17.22
CA SER A 170 -23.08 3.71 16.54
C SER A 170 -21.85 4.14 15.75
N MET A 171 -22.03 5.13 14.89
CA MET A 171 -20.95 5.76 14.13
C MET A 171 -20.68 7.16 14.68
N TYR A 172 -19.41 7.47 14.89
CA TYR A 172 -18.96 8.79 15.34
C TYR A 172 -18.07 9.44 14.30
N VAL A 173 -18.14 10.76 14.23
CA VAL A 173 -17.21 11.59 13.46
C VAL A 173 -16.52 12.55 14.40
N CYS A 174 -15.21 12.70 14.26
CA CYS A 174 -14.47 13.74 14.94
C CYS A 174 -13.60 14.56 13.98
N THR A 175 -13.28 15.79 14.37
CA THR A 175 -12.43 16.69 13.58
C THR A 175 -11.42 17.36 14.51
N ASP A 176 -10.14 17.20 14.18
CA ASP A 176 -9.06 17.89 14.86
C ASP A 176 -8.79 19.24 14.18
N ASN A 177 -9.23 20.32 14.82
CA ASN A 177 -8.99 21.68 14.35
C ASN A 177 -7.60 22.21 14.73
N VAL A 178 -6.80 21.44 15.49
CA VAL A 178 -5.43 21.76 15.94
C VAL A 178 -5.35 22.92 16.96
N THR A 179 -6.31 23.85 16.92
CA THR A 179 -6.40 25.02 17.80
C THR A 179 -6.88 24.70 19.21
N SER A 180 -7.61 23.58 19.39
CA SER A 180 -8.06 23.07 20.68
C SER A 180 -7.29 21.82 21.07
N ASP A 181 -7.07 21.64 22.37
CA ASP A 181 -6.43 20.43 22.91
C ASP A 181 -7.34 19.18 22.80
N GLU A 182 -8.64 19.36 22.61
CA GLU A 182 -9.62 18.29 22.42
C GLU A 182 -10.28 18.41 21.02
N ALA A 183 -10.43 17.27 20.33
CA ALA A 183 -11.15 17.24 19.07
C ALA A 183 -12.66 17.34 19.29
N LEU A 184 -13.35 18.03 18.38
CA LEU A 184 -14.80 18.04 18.35
C LEU A 184 -15.28 16.70 17.80
N PHE A 185 -16.17 16.02 18.50
CA PHE A 185 -16.78 14.78 18.04
C PHE A 185 -18.30 14.83 18.19
N ARG A 186 -19.00 14.06 17.36
CA ARG A 186 -20.45 13.87 17.44
C ARG A 186 -20.84 12.49 16.94
N GLU A 187 -21.94 11.98 17.48
CA GLU A 187 -22.62 10.80 16.95
C GLU A 187 -23.36 11.14 15.66
N VAL A 188 -23.29 10.26 14.67
CA VAL A 188 -24.00 10.41 13.40
C VAL A 188 -25.34 9.68 13.50
N GLY A 189 -26.45 10.37 13.19
CA GLY A 189 -27.80 9.79 13.20
C GLY A 189 -28.63 10.03 14.48
N GLY A 190 -28.24 10.98 15.33
CA GLY A 190 -28.80 11.20 16.69
C GLY A 190 -30.25 11.69 16.83
N THR A 191 -31.21 11.28 15.98
CA THR A 191 -32.63 11.67 16.12
C THR A 191 -33.67 10.55 16.03
N THR A 192 -33.30 9.28 15.92
CA THR A 192 -34.28 8.17 15.99
C THR A 192 -33.83 7.08 16.95
N SER A 193 -34.76 6.65 17.79
CA SER A 193 -34.62 5.75 18.94
C SER A 193 -34.23 4.29 18.63
N CYS A 194 -33.52 4.03 17.53
CA CYS A 194 -32.99 2.72 17.20
C CYS A 194 -31.46 2.78 17.25
N TYR A 195 -30.86 2.10 18.22
CA TYR A 195 -29.44 1.77 18.22
C TYR A 195 -29.16 0.90 16.99
N GLN A 196 -28.72 1.51 15.90
CA GLN A 196 -28.54 0.86 14.61
C GLN A 196 -27.06 0.58 14.37
N THR A 197 -26.64 -0.69 14.48
CA THR A 197 -25.25 -1.09 14.23
C THR A 197 -24.82 -0.64 12.84
N CYS A 198 -23.78 0.20 12.79
CA CYS A 198 -23.10 0.60 11.57
C CYS A 198 -21.74 -0.09 11.51
N LEU A 199 -21.51 -0.90 10.48
CA LEU A 199 -20.24 -1.58 10.27
C LEU A 199 -19.42 -0.91 9.18
N ASN A 200 -18.08 -0.98 9.37
CA ASN A 200 -17.07 -0.53 8.42
C ASN A 200 -17.38 0.83 7.78
N PRO A 201 -17.55 1.92 8.53
CA PRO A 201 -17.80 3.23 7.94
C PRO A 201 -16.58 3.75 7.18
N THR A 202 -16.78 4.29 5.98
CA THR A 202 -15.72 4.87 5.14
C THR A 202 -16.18 6.17 4.49
N PHE A 203 -15.28 7.15 4.43
CA PHE A 203 -15.50 8.41 3.71
C PHE A 203 -15.49 8.20 2.20
N CYS A 204 -16.29 9.01 1.50
CA CYS A 204 -16.11 9.13 0.07
C CYS A 204 -14.77 9.85 -0.24
N PRO A 205 -13.92 9.29 -1.11
CA PRO A 205 -12.60 9.85 -1.41
C PRO A 205 -12.64 11.23 -2.07
N THR A 206 -13.76 11.59 -2.71
CA THR A 206 -13.93 12.90 -3.37
C THR A 206 -14.82 13.87 -2.59
N ASN A 207 -15.48 13.43 -1.52
CA ASN A 207 -16.37 14.25 -0.70
C ASN A 207 -16.38 13.76 0.76
N SER A 208 -15.64 14.44 1.62
CA SER A 208 -15.52 14.16 3.05
C SER A 208 -16.82 14.31 3.86
N GLU A 209 -17.89 14.83 3.27
CA GLU A 209 -19.21 14.90 3.90
C GLU A 209 -20.06 13.67 3.65
N LEU A 210 -19.67 12.78 2.75
CA LEU A 210 -20.36 11.51 2.51
C LEU A 210 -19.63 10.37 3.21
N VAL A 211 -20.39 9.55 3.92
CA VAL A 211 -19.90 8.33 4.56
C VAL A 211 -20.82 7.18 4.18
N ALA A 212 -20.24 6.10 3.69
CA ALA A 212 -20.94 4.84 3.46
C ALA A 212 -20.64 3.88 4.62
N PHE A 213 -21.58 2.99 4.88
CA PHE A 213 -21.48 1.97 5.92
C PHE A 213 -22.48 0.87 5.65
N VAL A 214 -22.24 -0.31 6.23
CA VAL A 214 -23.20 -1.41 6.20
C VAL A 214 -24.10 -1.32 7.41
N HIS A 215 -25.40 -1.40 7.18
CA HIS A 215 -26.44 -1.44 8.20
C HIS A 215 -27.42 -2.56 7.86
N ASP A 216 -27.57 -3.51 8.79
CA ASP A 216 -28.51 -4.63 8.65
C ASP A 216 -28.32 -5.41 7.33
N SER A 217 -27.06 -5.76 7.04
CA SER A 217 -26.65 -6.48 5.82
C SER A 217 -26.94 -5.75 4.50
N ASP A 218 -27.19 -4.44 4.55
CA ASP A 218 -27.36 -3.58 3.37
C ASP A 218 -26.46 -2.34 3.43
N LEU A 219 -26.08 -1.86 2.25
CA LEU A 219 -25.27 -0.65 2.10
C LEU A 219 -26.13 0.60 2.30
N SER A 220 -25.62 1.54 3.08
CA SER A 220 -26.23 2.84 3.34
C SER A 220 -25.21 3.96 3.20
N VAL A 221 -25.69 5.17 2.94
CA VAL A 221 -24.89 6.39 2.87
C VAL A 221 -25.52 7.49 3.70
N THR A 222 -24.70 8.34 4.31
CA THR A 222 -25.15 9.54 5.02
C THR A 222 -24.33 10.75 4.66
N HIS A 223 -24.99 11.91 4.58
CA HIS A 223 -24.36 13.20 4.42
C HIS A 223 -24.25 13.90 5.78
N LEU A 224 -23.01 14.09 6.24
CA LEU A 224 -22.69 14.46 7.61
C LEU A 224 -23.20 15.86 8.01
N LYS A 225 -23.26 16.83 7.10
CA LYS A 225 -23.66 18.21 7.46
C LYS A 225 -25.15 18.33 7.76
N ASN A 226 -25.99 17.77 6.91
CA ASN A 226 -27.45 17.89 6.98
C ASN A 226 -28.12 16.66 7.60
N GLY A 227 -27.37 15.57 7.83
CA GLY A 227 -27.89 14.31 8.38
C GLY A 227 -28.74 13.51 7.40
N CYS A 228 -28.72 13.83 6.11
CA CYS A 228 -29.48 13.10 5.10
C CYS A 228 -28.90 11.69 4.94
N GLN A 229 -29.65 10.68 5.36
CA GLN A 229 -29.27 9.27 5.25
C GLN A 229 -30.16 8.56 4.24
N ARG A 230 -29.57 7.64 3.48
CA ARG A 230 -30.26 6.78 2.52
C ARG A 230 -29.72 5.36 2.58
N ARG A 231 -30.64 4.39 2.55
CA ARG A 231 -30.33 2.98 2.29
C ARG A 231 -30.21 2.82 0.76
N LEU A 232 -29.11 2.26 0.30
CA LEU A 232 -28.77 2.14 -1.12
C LEU A 232 -29.12 0.77 -1.70
N THR A 233 -29.06 -0.27 -0.88
CA THR A 233 -29.42 -1.63 -1.27
C THR A 233 -30.58 -2.16 -0.40
N HIS A 234 -31.37 -3.06 -0.96
CA HIS A 234 -32.59 -3.58 -0.33
C HIS A 234 -32.66 -5.11 -0.42
N VAL A 235 -31.52 -5.78 -0.23
CA VAL A 235 -31.47 -7.25 -0.34
C VAL A 235 -31.92 -7.94 0.94
N HIS A 236 -31.62 -7.33 2.09
CA HIS A 236 -31.98 -7.86 3.40
C HIS A 236 -33.43 -7.49 3.75
N LYS A 237 -34.22 -8.51 4.10
CA LYS A 237 -35.66 -8.37 4.39
C LYS A 237 -35.95 -8.12 5.87
N GLY A 238 -34.97 -8.28 6.76
CA GLY A 238 -35.10 -8.05 8.20
C GLY A 238 -36.01 -9.07 8.89
N THR A 239 -36.13 -10.28 8.34
CA THR A 239 -37.00 -11.33 8.92
C THR A 239 -36.40 -11.94 10.20
N GLY A 240 -35.10 -11.74 10.42
CA GLY A 240 -34.34 -12.27 11.57
C GLY A 240 -34.01 -13.76 11.49
N ASN A 241 -34.46 -14.47 10.44
CA ASN A 241 -34.16 -15.88 10.22
C ASN A 241 -33.22 -16.05 9.01
N LEU A 242 -32.04 -16.62 9.23
CA LEU A 242 -31.04 -16.83 8.18
C LEU A 242 -31.55 -17.71 7.03
N SER A 243 -32.53 -18.59 7.25
CA SER A 243 -33.08 -19.42 6.17
C SER A 243 -33.89 -18.62 5.15
N ASP A 244 -34.57 -17.57 5.61
CA ASP A 244 -35.55 -16.81 4.81
C ASP A 244 -34.95 -15.52 4.23
N ASP A 245 -33.75 -15.16 4.71
CA ASP A 245 -33.04 -13.92 4.38
C ASP A 245 -31.51 -14.17 4.25
N PRO A 246 -31.07 -14.93 3.22
CA PRO A 246 -29.70 -15.38 3.09
C PRO A 246 -28.76 -14.43 2.33
N ILE A 247 -29.28 -13.29 1.87
CA ILE A 247 -28.56 -12.36 0.97
C ILE A 247 -28.09 -11.15 1.76
N SER A 248 -26.85 -10.73 1.51
CA SER A 248 -26.25 -9.52 2.08
C SER A 248 -25.56 -8.70 1.00
N ALA A 249 -25.45 -7.38 1.22
CA ALA A 249 -24.82 -6.43 0.31
C ALA A 249 -23.79 -5.58 1.05
N GLY A 250 -22.55 -5.56 0.53
CA GLY A 250 -21.45 -4.81 1.13
C GLY A 250 -20.75 -5.52 2.30
N GLU A 251 -21.19 -6.73 2.66
CA GLU A 251 -20.57 -7.56 3.69
C GLU A 251 -20.03 -8.88 3.08
N PRO A 252 -18.76 -9.23 3.32
CA PRO A 252 -18.20 -10.50 2.85
C PRO A 252 -18.70 -11.69 3.67
N SER A 253 -18.77 -12.88 3.07
CA SER A 253 -19.15 -14.12 3.75
C SER A 253 -18.18 -14.52 4.87
N PHE A 254 -18.60 -15.47 5.73
CA PHE A 254 -17.78 -15.95 6.85
C PHE A 254 -16.36 -16.40 6.42
N VAL A 255 -16.25 -17.22 5.36
CA VAL A 255 -14.97 -17.75 4.87
C VAL A 255 -14.04 -16.64 4.37
N ILE A 256 -14.59 -15.64 3.69
CA ILE A 256 -13.82 -14.51 3.18
C ILE A 256 -13.20 -13.70 4.33
N GLN A 257 -13.95 -13.53 5.43
CA GLN A 257 -13.45 -12.84 6.61
C GLN A 257 -12.43 -13.68 7.40
N GLU A 258 -12.70 -14.97 7.61
CA GLU A 258 -11.90 -15.84 8.48
C GLU A 258 -10.62 -16.37 7.82
N GLU A 259 -10.70 -16.76 6.55
CA GLU A 259 -9.61 -17.48 5.86
C GLU A 259 -8.81 -16.57 4.91
N PHE A 260 -9.40 -15.45 4.47
CA PHE A 260 -8.78 -14.56 3.47
C PHE A 260 -8.54 -13.13 3.95
N ASP A 261 -8.79 -12.83 5.23
CA ASP A 261 -8.55 -11.53 5.87
C ASP A 261 -9.19 -10.34 5.14
N ARG A 262 -10.34 -10.54 4.48
CA ARG A 262 -11.11 -9.46 3.85
C ARG A 262 -12.38 -9.18 4.64
N PHE A 263 -12.44 -7.99 5.24
CA PHE A 263 -13.52 -7.58 6.15
C PHE A 263 -14.48 -6.54 5.58
N THR A 264 -14.27 -6.11 4.33
CA THR A 264 -15.16 -5.19 3.61
C THR A 264 -15.66 -5.84 2.33
N GLY A 265 -16.89 -5.53 1.94
CA GLY A 265 -17.52 -5.96 0.69
C GLY A 265 -17.97 -4.78 -0.17
N TYR A 266 -17.52 -3.56 0.10
CA TYR A 266 -17.83 -2.40 -0.73
C TYR A 266 -16.65 -1.42 -0.82
N TRP A 267 -16.59 -0.68 -1.93
CA TRP A 267 -15.48 0.21 -2.31
C TRP A 267 -15.99 1.43 -3.06
N TRP A 268 -15.67 2.62 -2.53
CA TRP A 268 -16.00 3.88 -3.18
C TRP A 268 -15.25 4.05 -4.51
N CYS A 269 -15.95 4.48 -5.55
CA CYS A 269 -15.28 4.95 -6.76
C CYS A 269 -14.45 6.21 -6.44
N PRO A 270 -13.18 6.30 -6.87
CA PRO A 270 -12.33 7.46 -6.60
C PRO A 270 -12.71 8.70 -7.42
N ARG A 271 -13.77 8.64 -8.24
CA ARG A 271 -14.31 9.74 -9.02
C ARG A 271 -15.82 9.87 -8.82
N HIS A 272 -16.32 11.08 -9.06
CA HIS A 272 -17.75 11.34 -9.22
C HIS A 272 -17.97 11.98 -10.59
N GLU A 273 -19.14 11.74 -11.16
CA GLU A 273 -19.59 12.44 -12.36
C GLU A 273 -20.36 13.69 -11.94
N THR A 274 -20.25 14.77 -12.71
CA THR A 274 -21.03 16.00 -12.45
C THR A 274 -21.98 16.21 -13.61
N ASN A 275 -23.26 16.33 -13.31
CA ASN A 275 -24.27 16.67 -14.30
C ASN A 275 -24.07 18.13 -14.76
N PRO A 276 -23.76 18.39 -16.05
CA PRO A 276 -23.47 19.74 -16.52
C PRO A 276 -24.69 20.67 -16.51
N LEU A 277 -25.92 20.13 -16.48
CA LEU A 277 -27.16 20.90 -16.51
C LEU A 277 -27.62 21.32 -15.11
N THR A 278 -27.57 20.40 -14.14
CA THR A 278 -28.05 20.64 -12.78
C THR A 278 -26.93 20.97 -11.78
N GLY A 279 -25.69 20.57 -12.08
CA GLY A 279 -24.57 20.65 -11.15
C GLY A 279 -24.56 19.52 -10.10
N ASP A 280 -25.53 18.61 -10.13
CA ASP A 280 -25.60 17.48 -9.22
C ASP A 280 -24.44 16.52 -9.47
N LYS A 281 -23.95 15.89 -8.39
CA LYS A 281 -22.83 14.95 -8.45
C LYS A 281 -23.35 13.54 -8.29
N THR A 282 -23.01 12.67 -9.23
CA THR A 282 -23.31 11.24 -9.16
C THR A 282 -22.10 10.49 -8.61
N TYR A 283 -22.31 9.78 -7.52
CA TYR A 283 -21.30 8.94 -6.87
C TYR A 283 -21.59 7.47 -7.17
N SER A 284 -20.53 6.67 -7.24
CA SER A 284 -20.61 5.23 -7.47
C SER A 284 -19.92 4.48 -6.34
N ILE A 285 -20.53 3.39 -5.89
CA ILE A 285 -19.93 2.44 -4.94
C ILE A 285 -20.00 1.05 -5.58
N LEU A 286 -18.84 0.40 -5.73
CA LEU A 286 -18.76 -1.03 -6.03
C LEU A 286 -19.10 -1.78 -4.76
N TYR A 287 -19.92 -2.82 -4.86
CA TYR A 287 -20.19 -3.70 -3.74
C TYR A 287 -20.33 -5.16 -4.20
N GLU A 288 -20.03 -6.05 -3.28
CA GLU A 288 -20.29 -7.47 -3.37
C GLU A 288 -21.67 -7.76 -2.77
N GLU A 289 -22.52 -8.42 -3.55
CA GLU A 289 -23.71 -9.09 -3.06
C GLU A 289 -23.38 -10.57 -2.85
N VAL A 290 -23.65 -11.06 -1.64
CA VAL A 290 -23.34 -12.42 -1.22
C VAL A 290 -24.66 -13.17 -1.01
N ASP A 291 -24.82 -14.31 -1.70
CA ASP A 291 -25.94 -15.23 -1.50
C ASP A 291 -25.47 -16.50 -0.77
N GLU A 292 -25.93 -16.67 0.47
CA GLU A 292 -25.63 -17.84 1.31
C GLU A 292 -26.75 -18.90 1.29
N SER A 293 -27.68 -18.86 0.33
CA SER A 293 -28.85 -19.76 0.26
C SER A 293 -28.46 -21.24 0.29
N CYS A 294 -27.42 -21.62 -0.46
CA CYS A 294 -26.91 -23.00 -0.56
C CYS A 294 -25.93 -23.37 0.57
N VAL A 295 -25.55 -22.42 1.43
CA VAL A 295 -24.60 -22.67 2.53
C VAL A 295 -25.34 -23.29 3.71
N GLU A 296 -24.80 -24.36 4.28
CA GLU A 296 -25.43 -25.02 5.43
C GLU A 296 -25.56 -24.09 6.65
N ILE A 297 -26.63 -24.29 7.43
CA ILE A 297 -26.83 -23.56 8.70
C ILE A 297 -26.41 -24.46 9.87
N LEU A 298 -25.51 -23.94 10.71
CA LEU A 298 -25.15 -24.52 11.99
C LEU A 298 -25.86 -23.79 13.13
N HIS A 299 -26.28 -24.57 14.14
CA HIS A 299 -26.86 -24.05 15.37
C HIS A 299 -25.83 -24.19 16.49
N THR A 300 -25.54 -23.09 17.17
CA THR A 300 -24.62 -23.06 18.32
C THR A 300 -25.31 -22.44 19.53
N PHE A 301 -24.85 -22.74 20.73
CA PHE A 301 -25.44 -22.18 21.94
C PHE A 301 -25.13 -20.69 22.06
N ALA A 302 -26.16 -19.86 22.26
CA ALA A 302 -25.95 -18.45 22.55
C ALA A 302 -25.18 -18.28 23.88
N PRO A 303 -24.26 -17.31 23.99
CA PRO A 303 -23.44 -17.11 25.18
C PRO A 303 -24.23 -16.59 26.41
N THR A 304 -25.52 -16.27 26.27
CA THR A 304 -26.35 -15.75 27.36
C THR A 304 -26.90 -16.87 28.25
N THR A 305 -26.63 -16.79 29.56
CA THR A 305 -26.91 -17.84 30.55
C THR A 305 -28.40 -18.14 30.80
N ASP A 306 -29.30 -17.23 30.42
CA ASP A 306 -30.73 -17.33 30.77
C ASP A 306 -31.64 -17.77 29.62
N SER A 307 -31.16 -17.75 28.37
CA SER A 307 -31.96 -18.17 27.21
C SER A 307 -31.46 -19.50 26.64
N LYS A 308 -32.37 -20.47 26.47
CA LYS A 308 -32.14 -21.68 25.64
C LYS A 308 -32.11 -21.31 24.14
N GLN A 309 -31.59 -20.15 23.79
CA GLN A 309 -31.54 -19.66 22.42
C GLN A 309 -30.31 -20.25 21.73
N MET A 310 -30.51 -20.67 20.48
CA MET A 310 -29.46 -21.13 19.60
C MET A 310 -29.18 -20.01 18.60
N ASP A 311 -27.91 -19.66 18.46
CA ASP A 311 -27.45 -18.78 17.39
C ASP A 311 -27.30 -19.62 16.11
N MET A 312 -27.82 -19.10 15.00
CA MET A 312 -27.69 -19.70 13.67
C MET A 312 -26.51 -19.06 12.93
N TYR A 313 -25.73 -19.87 12.21
CA TYR A 313 -24.62 -19.42 11.39
C TYR A 313 -24.64 -20.12 10.05
N ARG A 314 -24.45 -19.38 8.95
CA ARG A 314 -24.06 -19.95 7.67
C ARG A 314 -22.59 -20.38 7.78
N TYR A 315 -22.33 -21.66 7.61
CA TYR A 315 -20.99 -22.23 7.76
C TYR A 315 -20.73 -23.28 6.69
N PRO A 316 -19.95 -22.96 5.64
CA PRO A 316 -19.61 -23.91 4.60
C PRO A 316 -18.54 -24.87 5.13
N ARG A 317 -18.94 -26.11 5.39
CA ARG A 317 -17.98 -27.16 5.77
C ARG A 317 -17.15 -27.57 4.56
N ALA A 318 -15.95 -28.10 4.80
CA ALA A 318 -15.12 -28.62 3.72
C ALA A 318 -15.90 -29.65 2.88
N GLY A 319 -15.99 -29.39 1.57
CA GLY A 319 -16.71 -30.23 0.60
C GLY A 319 -18.17 -29.84 0.35
N THR A 320 -18.77 -28.93 1.12
CA THR A 320 -20.13 -28.41 0.86
C THR A 320 -20.07 -27.14 0.00
N ASP A 321 -21.22 -26.56 -0.33
CA ASP A 321 -21.29 -25.33 -1.11
C ASP A 321 -20.83 -24.11 -0.32
N ASN A 322 -20.11 -23.22 -0.99
CA ASN A 322 -19.75 -21.88 -0.51
C ASN A 322 -20.85 -20.86 -0.88
N ALA A 323 -20.74 -19.66 -0.32
CA ALA A 323 -21.57 -18.53 -0.73
C ALA A 323 -21.25 -18.11 -2.18
N GLU A 324 -22.25 -17.62 -2.90
CA GLU A 324 -22.06 -17.04 -4.23
C GLU A 324 -21.84 -15.53 -4.12
N SER A 325 -20.76 -15.04 -4.73
CA SER A 325 -20.41 -13.61 -4.74
C SER A 325 -20.66 -12.99 -6.11
N THR A 326 -21.41 -11.90 -6.14
CA THR A 326 -21.65 -11.10 -7.36
C THR A 326 -21.23 -9.65 -7.15
N LEU A 327 -20.44 -9.10 -8.07
CA LEU A 327 -20.09 -7.68 -8.06
C LEU A 327 -21.19 -6.83 -8.71
N LYS A 328 -21.52 -5.72 -8.06
CA LYS A 328 -22.53 -4.74 -8.49
C LYS A 328 -22.05 -3.32 -8.20
N ILE A 329 -22.58 -2.34 -8.93
CA ILE A 329 -22.33 -0.92 -8.67
C ILE A 329 -23.65 -0.26 -8.29
N VAL A 330 -23.66 0.50 -7.20
CA VAL A 330 -24.77 1.42 -6.91
C VAL A 330 -24.36 2.84 -7.23
N GLU A 331 -25.23 3.56 -7.94
CA GLU A 331 -25.06 4.98 -8.28
C GLU A 331 -26.17 5.82 -7.64
N PHE A 332 -25.80 6.96 -7.06
CA PHE A 332 -26.76 7.90 -6.50
C PHE A 332 -26.30 9.34 -6.71
N ALA A 333 -27.26 10.23 -6.96
CA ALA A 333 -27.00 11.65 -7.13
C ALA A 333 -27.08 12.38 -5.78
N VAL A 334 -26.23 13.39 -5.61
CA VAL A 334 -26.26 14.32 -4.49
C VAL A 334 -26.26 15.74 -5.04
N ASN A 335 -27.22 16.54 -4.60
CA ASN A 335 -27.37 17.91 -5.06
C ASN A 335 -26.46 18.90 -4.30
N SER A 336 -26.51 20.18 -4.66
CA SER A 336 -25.71 21.24 -4.02
C SER A 336 -25.97 21.42 -2.52
N GLU A 337 -27.17 21.09 -2.04
CA GLU A 337 -27.55 21.17 -0.62
C GLU A 337 -27.16 19.91 0.17
N GLY A 338 -26.55 18.92 -0.49
CA GLY A 338 -26.18 17.63 0.10
C GLY A 338 -27.38 16.69 0.29
N GLN A 339 -28.50 16.91 -0.39
CA GLN A 339 -29.61 15.96 -0.41
C GLN A 339 -29.24 14.79 -1.32
N ILE A 340 -29.39 13.58 -0.77
CA ILE A 340 -29.13 12.34 -1.48
C ILE A 340 -30.43 11.91 -2.16
N SER A 341 -30.38 11.63 -3.46
CA SER A 341 -31.52 11.17 -4.25
C SER A 341 -32.14 9.90 -3.65
N ASP A 342 -33.47 9.80 -3.72
CA ASP A 342 -34.21 8.59 -3.34
C ASP A 342 -34.11 7.47 -4.40
N ASP A 343 -33.74 7.83 -5.64
CA ASP A 343 -33.62 6.92 -6.77
C ASP A 343 -32.15 6.50 -6.97
N ALA A 344 -31.67 5.62 -6.09
CA ALA A 344 -30.37 4.97 -6.26
C ALA A 344 -30.47 3.87 -7.33
N LYS A 345 -29.56 3.87 -8.29
CA LYS A 345 -29.56 2.93 -9.42
C LYS A 345 -28.57 1.81 -9.17
N ILE A 346 -29.06 0.58 -9.12
CA ILE A 346 -28.23 -0.62 -9.02
C ILE A 346 -27.91 -1.11 -10.43
N LYS A 347 -26.61 -1.24 -10.71
CA LYS A 347 -26.02 -1.72 -11.95
C LYS A 347 -25.35 -3.07 -11.72
N ASN A 348 -25.71 -4.07 -12.52
CA ASN A 348 -25.21 -5.44 -12.45
C ASN A 348 -24.35 -5.75 -13.67
N LEU A 349 -23.49 -6.76 -13.56
CA LEU A 349 -22.99 -7.44 -14.76
C LEU A 349 -24.15 -8.22 -15.40
N PRO A 350 -24.38 -8.11 -16.72
CA PRO A 350 -25.44 -8.87 -17.41
C PRO A 350 -25.28 -10.38 -17.30
N THR A 351 -24.09 -10.88 -16.99
CA THR A 351 -23.77 -12.30 -16.84
C THR A 351 -22.76 -12.48 -15.72
N SER A 352 -22.90 -13.55 -14.93
CA SER A 352 -21.99 -13.86 -13.81
C SER A 352 -20.56 -14.06 -14.31
N LEU A 353 -19.58 -13.57 -13.53
CA LEU A 353 -18.15 -13.81 -13.79
C LEU A 353 -17.82 -15.30 -13.85
N LYS A 354 -18.57 -16.16 -13.16
CA LYS A 354 -18.42 -17.62 -13.20
C LYS A 354 -18.70 -18.20 -14.60
N THR A 355 -19.37 -17.47 -15.48
CA THR A 355 -19.53 -17.87 -16.89
C THR A 355 -18.20 -17.78 -17.63
N PHE A 356 -17.47 -16.68 -17.43
CA PHE A 356 -16.14 -16.45 -18.04
C PHE A 356 -15.04 -17.22 -17.32
N PHE A 357 -15.18 -17.41 -16.00
CA PHE A 357 -14.23 -18.10 -15.13
C PHE A 357 -14.92 -19.24 -14.35
N PRO A 358 -15.29 -20.37 -14.97
CA PRO A 358 -16.07 -21.43 -14.31
C PRO A 358 -15.38 -22.06 -13.09
N TRP A 359 -14.06 -21.95 -13.03
CA TRP A 359 -13.22 -22.44 -11.94
C TRP A 359 -13.23 -21.51 -10.71
N MET A 360 -13.72 -20.27 -10.83
CA MET A 360 -13.73 -19.31 -9.72
C MET A 360 -14.68 -19.77 -8.62
N GLU A 361 -14.21 -19.68 -7.38
CA GLU A 361 -15.02 -19.96 -6.18
C GLU A 361 -15.02 -18.77 -5.22
N TYR A 362 -13.87 -18.10 -5.06
CA TYR A 362 -13.72 -17.03 -4.09
C TYR A 362 -13.35 -15.71 -4.77
N LEU A 363 -14.11 -14.65 -4.44
CA LEU A 363 -13.74 -13.26 -4.70
C LEU A 363 -12.90 -12.76 -3.52
N VAL A 364 -11.57 -12.82 -3.62
CA VAL A 364 -10.70 -12.59 -2.46
C VAL A 364 -10.32 -11.12 -2.27
N ARG A 365 -10.20 -10.34 -3.34
CA ARG A 365 -10.01 -8.88 -3.31
C ARG A 365 -10.78 -8.23 -4.45
N ALA A 366 -11.24 -7.01 -4.25
CA ALA A 366 -11.73 -6.14 -5.31
C ALA A 366 -11.51 -4.68 -4.90
N ASP A 367 -11.41 -3.79 -5.87
CA ASP A 367 -11.47 -2.33 -5.68
C ASP A 367 -11.52 -1.66 -7.07
N TRP A 368 -11.40 -0.35 -7.10
CA TRP A 368 -11.26 0.46 -8.29
C TRP A 368 -9.79 0.68 -8.66
N THR A 369 -9.53 0.85 -9.95
CA THR A 369 -8.28 1.47 -10.39
C THR A 369 -8.25 2.95 -9.96
N PRO A 370 -7.07 3.60 -9.81
CA PRO A 370 -6.98 4.98 -9.31
C PRO A 370 -7.76 6.02 -10.13
N ASN A 371 -7.97 5.76 -11.42
CA ASN A 371 -8.83 6.56 -12.29
C ASN A 371 -10.33 6.25 -12.15
N GLY A 372 -10.74 5.16 -11.51
CA GLY A 372 -12.15 4.78 -11.38
C GLY A 372 -12.82 4.32 -12.67
N ASP A 373 -12.03 4.11 -13.74
CA ASP A 373 -12.54 3.68 -15.05
C ASP A 373 -12.74 2.15 -15.09
N TYR A 374 -12.00 1.41 -14.25
CA TYR A 374 -12.09 -0.04 -14.11
C TYR A 374 -12.28 -0.45 -12.66
N VAL A 375 -12.96 -1.57 -12.48
CA VAL A 375 -12.98 -2.38 -11.27
C VAL A 375 -11.95 -3.49 -11.46
N TYR A 376 -11.12 -3.77 -10.45
CA TYR A 376 -10.32 -4.98 -10.43
C TYR A 376 -10.90 -5.99 -9.43
N ALA A 377 -10.71 -7.27 -9.71
CA ALA A 377 -11.09 -8.39 -8.86
C ALA A 377 -9.99 -9.45 -8.87
N GLN A 378 -9.67 -10.00 -7.70
CA GLN A 378 -8.84 -11.19 -7.56
C GLN A 378 -9.74 -12.40 -7.36
N LEU A 379 -9.67 -13.34 -8.30
CA LEU A 379 -10.50 -14.54 -8.34
C LEU A 379 -9.63 -15.75 -8.00
N LEU A 380 -10.06 -16.55 -7.03
CA LEU A 380 -9.34 -17.75 -6.59
C LEU A 380 -10.18 -19.01 -6.87
N SER A 381 -9.50 -20.07 -7.34
CA SER A 381 -10.10 -21.38 -7.56
C SER A 381 -10.53 -22.04 -6.25
N ARG A 382 -11.47 -23.00 -6.33
CA ARG A 382 -11.90 -23.80 -5.17
C ARG A 382 -10.76 -24.59 -4.52
N THR A 383 -9.84 -25.10 -5.33
CA THR A 383 -8.62 -25.80 -4.88
C THR A 383 -7.52 -24.85 -4.41
N GLN A 384 -7.70 -23.53 -4.59
CA GLN A 384 -6.77 -22.48 -4.18
C GLN A 384 -5.39 -22.60 -4.83
N ASP A 385 -5.34 -23.11 -6.07
CA ASP A 385 -4.12 -23.32 -6.87
C ASP A 385 -3.97 -22.34 -8.04
N ARG A 386 -5.01 -21.53 -8.30
CA ARG A 386 -5.06 -20.55 -9.39
C ARG A 386 -5.68 -19.26 -8.90
N LEU A 387 -4.93 -18.16 -9.03
CA LEU A 387 -5.34 -16.80 -8.71
C LEU A 387 -5.24 -15.94 -9.97
N ALA A 388 -6.34 -15.32 -10.36
CA ALA A 388 -6.36 -14.38 -11.48
C ALA A 388 -6.65 -12.95 -11.00
N LEU A 389 -5.90 -11.97 -11.51
CA LEU A 389 -6.22 -10.56 -11.39
C LEU A 389 -6.98 -10.12 -12.64
N VAL A 390 -8.26 -9.79 -12.48
CA VAL A 390 -9.18 -9.43 -13.56
C VAL A 390 -9.51 -7.94 -13.46
N LEU A 391 -9.50 -7.24 -14.59
CA LEU A 391 -10.05 -5.90 -14.76
C LEU A 391 -11.39 -5.97 -15.50
N ILE A 392 -12.35 -5.17 -15.05
CA ILE A 392 -13.69 -5.08 -15.59
C ILE A 392 -14.00 -3.60 -15.76
N LYS A 393 -14.31 -3.17 -16.98
CA LYS A 393 -14.63 -1.77 -17.24
C LYS A 393 -15.93 -1.35 -16.55
N LYS A 394 -16.00 -0.11 -16.03
CA LYS A 394 -17.19 0.40 -15.32
C LYS A 394 -18.47 0.27 -16.16
N GLU A 395 -18.39 0.49 -17.47
CA GLU A 395 -19.56 0.44 -18.37
C GLU A 395 -20.11 -0.98 -18.60
N CYS A 396 -19.39 -2.02 -18.17
CA CYS A 396 -19.92 -3.39 -18.16
C CYS A 396 -21.04 -3.57 -17.12
N PHE A 397 -21.12 -2.71 -16.11
CA PHE A 397 -22.16 -2.74 -15.10
C PHE A 397 -23.34 -1.86 -15.55
N GLN A 398 -24.52 -2.45 -15.66
CA GLN A 398 -25.67 -1.84 -16.30
C GLN A 398 -26.95 -2.08 -15.52
N CYS A 399 -27.95 -1.22 -15.74
CA CYS A 399 -29.27 -1.46 -15.15
C CYS A 399 -29.83 -2.79 -15.72
N PRO A 400 -30.59 -3.58 -14.93
CA PRO A 400 -31.07 -4.91 -15.34
C PRO A 400 -31.82 -4.97 -16.68
N ASP A 401 -32.39 -3.84 -17.12
CA ASP A 401 -33.18 -3.74 -18.36
C ASP A 401 -32.33 -3.43 -19.61
N ASP A 402 -31.08 -3.02 -19.42
CA ASP A 402 -30.16 -2.64 -20.50
C ASP A 402 -29.39 -3.89 -20.97
N GLY A 403 -29.99 -4.68 -21.86
CA GLY A 403 -29.36 -5.91 -22.37
C GLY A 403 -28.16 -5.63 -23.27
N HIS A 404 -26.98 -6.09 -22.89
CA HIS A 404 -25.79 -6.12 -23.76
C HIS A 404 -25.43 -7.53 -24.22
N GLU A 405 -24.85 -7.60 -25.42
CA GLU A 405 -24.31 -8.84 -25.98
C GLU A 405 -23.06 -9.29 -25.23
N LEU A 406 -22.91 -10.61 -25.06
CA LEU A 406 -21.80 -11.25 -24.37
C LEU A 406 -20.42 -10.86 -24.98
N SER A 407 -20.39 -10.56 -26.28
CA SER A 407 -19.24 -10.03 -27.02
C SER A 407 -18.70 -8.71 -26.43
N TYR A 408 -19.57 -7.79 -26.02
CA TYR A 408 -19.18 -6.52 -25.41
C TYR A 408 -18.53 -6.73 -24.04
N LEU A 409 -19.03 -7.68 -23.24
CA LEU A 409 -18.40 -8.01 -21.97
C LEU A 409 -17.03 -8.64 -22.19
N MET A 410 -16.92 -9.57 -23.14
CA MET A 410 -15.65 -10.21 -23.47
C MET A 410 -14.58 -9.21 -23.93
N SER A 411 -14.93 -8.14 -24.65
CA SER A 411 -13.97 -7.13 -25.11
C SER A 411 -13.53 -6.12 -24.03
N ASN A 412 -14.22 -6.07 -22.88
CA ASN A 412 -14.01 -5.08 -21.82
C ASN A 412 -13.65 -5.72 -20.46
N ILE A 413 -13.46 -7.04 -20.44
CA ILE A 413 -12.93 -7.80 -19.30
C ILE A 413 -11.53 -8.27 -19.68
N HIS A 414 -10.53 -7.93 -18.87
CA HIS A 414 -9.13 -8.24 -19.15
C HIS A 414 -8.52 -9.01 -17.98
N VAL A 415 -7.74 -10.05 -18.27
CA VAL A 415 -6.93 -10.73 -17.24
C VAL A 415 -5.53 -10.12 -17.26
N LEU A 416 -5.08 -9.60 -16.13
CA LEU A 416 -3.75 -8.99 -16.00
C LEU A 416 -2.68 -9.98 -15.54
N VAL A 417 -3.08 -10.94 -14.70
CA VAL A 417 -2.21 -11.96 -14.10
C VAL A 417 -3.01 -13.26 -13.99
N ASP A 418 -2.38 -14.40 -14.29
CA ASP A 418 -2.88 -15.76 -14.00
C ASP A 418 -1.76 -16.52 -13.25
N ASP A 419 -1.75 -16.40 -11.93
CA ASP A 419 -0.76 -17.04 -11.06
C ASP A 419 -1.25 -18.44 -10.67
N ARG A 420 -0.40 -19.45 -10.91
CA ARG A 420 -0.69 -20.86 -10.63
C ARG A 420 0.36 -21.49 -9.71
N SER A 421 -0.05 -22.46 -8.91
CA SER A 421 0.80 -23.15 -7.94
C SER A 421 0.43 -24.63 -7.86
N ASP A 422 1.44 -25.50 -7.82
CA ASP A 422 1.24 -26.94 -7.59
C ASP A 422 0.97 -27.28 -6.10
N VAL A 423 1.00 -26.27 -5.23
CA VAL A 423 0.85 -26.39 -3.77
C VAL A 423 -0.44 -25.71 -3.32
N TRP A 424 -0.42 -24.39 -3.25
CA TRP A 424 -1.56 -23.48 -3.08
C TRP A 424 -1.08 -22.05 -3.35
N VAL A 425 -2.00 -21.09 -3.46
CA VAL A 425 -1.72 -19.67 -3.63
C VAL A 425 -2.04 -18.92 -2.33
N ASN A 426 -1.05 -18.26 -1.76
CA ASN A 426 -1.25 -17.39 -0.60
C ASN A 426 -1.70 -15.99 -1.05
N VAL A 427 -2.97 -15.66 -0.80
CA VAL A 427 -3.57 -14.35 -1.10
C VAL A 427 -2.81 -13.23 -0.38
N HIS A 428 -2.61 -12.10 -1.07
CA HIS A 428 -1.86 -10.96 -0.56
C HIS A 428 -2.53 -9.63 -0.93
N ASN A 429 -2.08 -8.54 -0.32
CA ASN A 429 -2.58 -7.18 -0.58
C ASN A 429 -1.62 -6.34 -1.45
N LEU A 430 -0.54 -6.95 -1.93
CA LEU A 430 0.51 -6.26 -2.71
C LEU A 430 0.08 -6.04 -4.17
N LEU A 431 -0.66 -4.96 -4.41
CA LEU A 431 -1.04 -4.48 -5.73
C LEU A 431 -1.01 -2.95 -5.75
N HIS A 432 -0.36 -2.37 -6.75
CA HIS A 432 -0.33 -0.92 -6.96
C HIS A 432 -0.42 -0.61 -8.44
N PHE A 433 -1.48 0.08 -8.86
CA PHE A 433 -1.62 0.56 -10.24
C PHE A 433 -0.96 1.93 -10.38
N PHE A 434 -0.12 2.10 -11.40
CA PHE A 434 0.41 3.40 -11.75
C PHE A 434 -0.60 4.19 -12.60
N PRO A 435 -0.48 5.54 -12.64
CA PRO A 435 -1.23 6.35 -13.61
C PRO A 435 -1.04 5.83 -15.04
N GLN A 436 -2.14 5.72 -15.80
CA GLN A 436 -2.10 5.25 -17.17
C GLN A 436 -1.56 6.33 -18.12
N ASP A 437 -0.47 6.05 -18.82
CA ASP A 437 0.02 6.90 -19.92
C ASP A 437 -0.81 6.72 -21.20
N LYS A 438 -1.25 5.48 -21.46
CA LYS A 438 -2.03 5.09 -22.63
C LYS A 438 -3.25 4.31 -22.17
N ALA A 439 -4.40 4.59 -22.78
CA ALA A 439 -5.66 3.93 -22.42
C ALA A 439 -5.68 2.42 -22.71
N SER A 440 -4.83 1.93 -23.63
CA SER A 440 -4.72 0.52 -24.00
C SER A 440 -3.68 -0.26 -23.17
N GLU A 441 -3.01 0.36 -22.20
CA GLU A 441 -1.95 -0.30 -21.44
C GLU A 441 -2.08 0.00 -19.94
N MET A 442 -1.79 -0.99 -19.11
CA MET A 442 -1.83 -0.88 -17.65
C MET A 442 -0.47 -1.27 -17.08
N THR A 443 0.12 -0.40 -16.26
CA THR A 443 1.37 -0.71 -15.53
C THR A 443 1.05 -0.82 -14.04
N PHE A 444 1.55 -1.85 -13.38
CA PHE A 444 1.28 -2.12 -11.97
C PHE A 444 2.41 -2.90 -11.30
N LEU A 445 2.51 -2.77 -9.99
CA LEU A 445 3.31 -3.66 -9.14
C LEU A 445 2.45 -4.83 -8.66
N TRP A 446 3.03 -6.02 -8.70
CA TRP A 446 2.43 -7.26 -8.26
C TRP A 446 3.41 -8.08 -7.41
N SER A 447 2.92 -9.03 -6.64
CA SER A 447 3.77 -10.01 -5.96
C SER A 447 3.39 -11.43 -6.32
N SER A 448 4.36 -12.33 -6.46
CA SER A 448 4.10 -13.71 -6.81
C SER A 448 5.08 -14.67 -6.14
N GLU A 449 4.60 -15.86 -5.77
CA GLU A 449 5.38 -16.97 -5.20
C GLU A 449 5.87 -17.96 -6.27
N ARG A 450 5.76 -17.60 -7.57
CA ARG A 450 6.14 -18.46 -8.71
C ARG A 450 7.56 -19.02 -8.69
N THR A 451 8.47 -18.43 -7.91
CA THR A 451 9.86 -18.89 -7.75
C THR A 451 10.08 -19.79 -6.52
N GLY A 452 9.02 -20.06 -5.75
CA GLY A 452 9.07 -20.70 -4.43
C GLY A 452 9.09 -19.72 -3.26
N PHE A 453 9.44 -18.45 -3.50
CA PHE A 453 9.36 -17.35 -2.53
C PHE A 453 8.58 -16.16 -3.12
N ARG A 454 7.90 -15.40 -2.25
CA ARG A 454 7.17 -14.20 -2.67
C ARG A 454 8.15 -13.08 -3.03
N HIS A 455 8.06 -12.61 -4.27
CA HIS A 455 8.84 -11.49 -4.77
C HIS A 455 7.97 -10.45 -5.47
N LEU A 456 8.50 -9.22 -5.59
CA LEU A 456 7.86 -8.11 -6.28
C LEU A 456 8.21 -8.07 -7.76
N TYR A 457 7.22 -7.76 -8.59
CA TYR A 457 7.32 -7.65 -10.04
C TYR A 457 6.69 -6.34 -10.50
N LEU A 458 7.34 -5.66 -11.43
CA LEU A 458 6.74 -4.57 -12.21
C LEU A 458 6.22 -5.17 -13.53
N ILE A 459 4.92 -5.07 -13.75
CA ILE A 459 4.25 -5.67 -14.91
C ILE A 459 3.59 -4.55 -15.71
N ARG A 460 3.74 -4.60 -17.03
CA ARG A 460 2.94 -3.81 -17.96
C ARG A 460 2.17 -4.76 -18.87
N SER A 461 0.86 -4.61 -18.90
CA SER A 461 -0.03 -5.43 -19.71
C SER A 461 -0.77 -4.56 -20.73
N SER A 462 -1.03 -5.11 -21.90
CA SER A 462 -1.95 -4.54 -22.88
C SER A 462 -3.39 -4.89 -22.49
N LEU A 463 -4.30 -3.96 -22.71
CA LEU A 463 -5.75 -4.13 -22.58
C LEU A 463 -6.38 -4.46 -23.94
N GLU A 464 -5.58 -4.65 -24.98
CA GLU A 464 -6.03 -5.22 -26.25
C GLU A 464 -6.03 -6.74 -26.14
N HIS A 465 -7.09 -7.39 -26.63
CA HIS A 465 -7.11 -8.85 -26.76
C HIS A 465 -6.13 -9.25 -27.87
N VAL A 466 -5.41 -10.36 -27.66
CA VAL A 466 -4.28 -10.79 -28.51
C VAL A 466 -4.70 -11.07 -29.95
N ASP A 467 -5.96 -11.46 -30.15
CA ASP A 467 -6.55 -11.74 -31.46
C ASP A 467 -7.68 -10.74 -31.73
N ASP A 468 -7.55 -9.96 -32.81
CA ASP A 468 -8.59 -9.05 -33.30
C ASP A 468 -9.92 -9.82 -33.42
N ALA A 469 -10.91 -9.45 -32.60
CA ALA A 469 -12.22 -10.09 -32.50
C ALA A 469 -13.08 -10.01 -33.79
N ASN A 470 -12.53 -9.49 -34.89
CA ASN A 470 -13.24 -9.22 -36.13
C ASN A 470 -13.38 -10.45 -37.05
N ASP A 471 -12.71 -11.58 -36.75
CA ASP A 471 -12.81 -12.83 -37.54
C ASP A 471 -12.80 -14.09 -36.64
N MET A 472 -13.41 -14.01 -35.46
CA MET A 472 -13.44 -15.11 -34.48
C MET A 472 -14.75 -15.90 -34.51
N ASP A 473 -14.65 -17.18 -34.79
CA ASP A 473 -15.71 -18.16 -34.57
C ASP A 473 -15.77 -18.50 -33.07
N LEU A 474 -16.73 -17.90 -32.35
CA LEU A 474 -16.88 -18.01 -30.89
C LEU A 474 -17.05 -19.46 -30.41
N ASP A 475 -17.48 -20.37 -31.29
CA ASP A 475 -17.64 -21.79 -31.02
C ASP A 475 -16.30 -22.57 -30.97
N SER A 476 -15.19 -21.96 -31.40
CA SER A 476 -13.88 -22.62 -31.51
C SER A 476 -12.97 -22.45 -30.28
N TYR A 477 -13.19 -21.44 -29.44
CA TYR A 477 -12.27 -21.08 -28.35
C TYR A 477 -12.87 -21.34 -26.98
N THR A 478 -12.05 -21.83 -26.06
CA THR A 478 -12.42 -21.88 -24.64
C THR A 478 -12.23 -20.50 -24.00
N PHE A 479 -13.04 -20.15 -22.98
CA PHE A 479 -12.86 -18.89 -22.24
C PHE A 479 -11.44 -18.77 -21.63
N ASP A 480 -10.84 -19.88 -21.19
CA ASP A 480 -9.46 -19.90 -20.68
C ASP A 480 -8.42 -19.57 -21.76
N GLU A 481 -8.71 -19.83 -23.05
CA GLU A 481 -7.82 -19.43 -24.15
C GLU A 481 -7.96 -17.96 -24.50
N TYR A 482 -9.18 -17.42 -24.44
CA TYR A 482 -9.49 -16.03 -24.73
C TYR A 482 -8.97 -15.09 -23.61
N PHE A 483 -9.18 -15.45 -22.35
CA PHE A 483 -8.83 -14.64 -21.18
C PHE A 483 -7.40 -14.91 -20.68
N LYS A 484 -6.42 -14.77 -21.57
CA LYS A 484 -4.99 -14.87 -21.20
C LYS A 484 -4.38 -13.49 -20.91
N PRO A 485 -3.46 -13.39 -19.92
CA PRO A 485 -2.70 -12.18 -19.70
C PRO A 485 -1.91 -11.75 -20.94
N ASN A 486 -2.14 -10.53 -21.42
CA ASN A 486 -1.37 -9.91 -22.50
C ASN A 486 -0.23 -9.05 -21.91
N ILE A 487 0.82 -9.69 -21.43
CA ILE A 487 1.95 -9.02 -20.75
C ILE A 487 2.92 -8.46 -21.79
N LEU A 488 3.07 -7.13 -21.83
CA LEU A 488 4.02 -6.42 -22.69
C LEU A 488 5.45 -6.52 -22.14
N PHE A 489 5.60 -6.36 -20.82
CA PHE A 489 6.84 -6.68 -20.13
C PHE A 489 6.57 -7.03 -18.67
N GLU A 490 7.48 -7.81 -18.10
CA GLU A 490 7.53 -8.14 -16.68
C GLU A 490 8.99 -8.03 -16.20
N VAL A 491 9.18 -7.36 -15.07
CA VAL A 491 10.50 -7.12 -14.47
C VAL A 491 10.48 -7.53 -13.00
N ALA A 492 11.28 -8.52 -12.62
CA ALA A 492 11.47 -8.89 -11.21
C ALA A 492 12.28 -7.81 -10.47
N LEU A 493 11.70 -7.22 -9.43
CA LEU A 493 12.33 -6.18 -8.61
C LEU A 493 13.11 -6.78 -7.44
N THR A 494 12.72 -7.96 -6.99
CA THR A 494 13.38 -8.71 -5.92
C THR A 494 13.56 -10.15 -6.33
N SER A 495 14.62 -10.81 -5.85
CA SER A 495 14.85 -12.24 -6.06
C SER A 495 15.73 -12.84 -4.96
N GLY A 496 15.70 -14.17 -4.82
CA GLY A 496 16.58 -14.95 -3.94
C GLY A 496 15.81 -15.85 -2.98
N ASP A 497 16.52 -16.57 -2.12
CA ASP A 497 15.94 -17.55 -1.20
C ASP A 497 15.37 -16.89 0.07
N TRP A 498 14.44 -15.95 -0.11
CA TRP A 498 13.79 -15.18 0.95
C TRP A 498 12.49 -14.56 0.46
N GLU A 499 11.55 -14.25 1.36
CA GLU A 499 10.23 -13.73 0.97
C GLU A 499 10.01 -12.25 1.32
N VAL A 500 9.22 -11.60 0.47
CA VAL A 500 8.51 -10.34 0.76
C VAL A 500 7.22 -10.68 1.51
N LEU A 501 6.92 -9.98 2.59
CA LEU A 501 5.72 -10.24 3.39
C LEU A 501 4.45 -9.74 2.65
N PRO A 502 3.33 -10.47 2.71
CA PRO A 502 2.15 -10.24 1.86
C PRO A 502 1.28 -9.03 2.23
N LYS A 503 1.59 -8.36 3.34
CA LYS A 503 0.64 -7.47 4.01
C LYS A 503 0.50 -6.10 3.35
N GLU A 504 1.61 -5.42 3.12
CA GLU A 504 1.62 -4.05 2.58
C GLU A 504 3.02 -3.68 2.07
N PHE A 505 3.03 -2.69 1.19
CA PHE A 505 4.19 -2.04 0.62
C PHE A 505 3.84 -0.58 0.32
N PHE A 506 4.85 0.27 0.20
CA PHE A 506 4.67 1.71 0.01
C PHE A 506 5.42 2.15 -1.24
N VAL A 507 4.73 2.88 -2.12
CA VAL A 507 5.26 3.28 -3.43
C VAL A 507 5.51 4.78 -3.44
N ASP A 508 6.74 5.16 -3.76
CA ASP A 508 7.14 6.54 -4.03
C ASP A 508 7.24 6.72 -5.54
N GLU A 509 6.16 7.25 -6.11
CA GLU A 509 6.03 7.52 -7.54
C GLU A 509 6.98 8.62 -8.02
N GLU A 510 7.27 9.61 -7.18
CA GLU A 510 8.15 10.73 -7.52
C GLU A 510 9.61 10.27 -7.67
N ARG A 511 10.06 9.36 -6.79
CA ARG A 511 11.46 8.91 -6.74
C ARG A 511 11.71 7.57 -7.42
N GLY A 512 10.67 6.87 -7.89
CA GLY A 512 10.88 5.58 -8.54
C GLY A 512 11.20 4.44 -7.57
N LEU A 513 10.69 4.48 -6.33
CA LEU A 513 11.05 3.56 -5.25
C LEU A 513 9.85 2.80 -4.70
N VAL A 514 10.08 1.55 -4.28
CA VAL A 514 9.12 0.74 -3.52
C VAL A 514 9.76 0.29 -2.21
N TYR A 515 9.06 0.54 -1.11
CA TYR A 515 9.41 0.15 0.25
C TYR A 515 8.56 -1.05 0.66
N PHE A 516 9.18 -2.09 1.22
CA PHE A 516 8.49 -3.32 1.57
C PHE A 516 9.11 -3.99 2.80
N ILE A 517 8.33 -4.82 3.49
CA ILE A 517 8.84 -5.68 4.56
C ILE A 517 9.22 -7.04 3.99
N GLY A 518 10.37 -7.58 4.37
CA GLY A 518 10.82 -8.90 3.93
C GLY A 518 11.72 -9.60 4.94
N LEU A 519 12.08 -10.84 4.60
CA LEU A 519 12.93 -11.73 5.40
C LEU A 519 14.32 -11.96 4.78
N LYS A 520 14.81 -11.01 3.96
CA LYS A 520 16.07 -11.12 3.19
C LYS A 520 17.29 -11.43 4.07
N ASP A 521 17.46 -10.71 5.17
CA ASP A 521 18.61 -10.89 6.06
C ASP A 521 18.48 -12.11 6.98
N ARG A 522 17.30 -12.32 7.58
CA ARG A 522 17.02 -13.42 8.53
C ARG A 522 15.54 -13.80 8.49
N VAL A 523 15.27 -15.10 8.52
CA VAL A 523 13.89 -15.65 8.57
C VAL A 523 13.14 -15.34 9.86
N LEU A 524 13.84 -14.98 10.94
CA LEU A 524 13.26 -14.66 12.24
C LEU A 524 13.00 -13.15 12.44
N GLU A 525 13.52 -12.30 11.54
CA GLU A 525 13.51 -10.84 11.71
C GLU A 525 12.89 -10.19 10.47
N SER A 526 11.74 -9.54 10.66
CA SER A 526 11.10 -8.73 9.62
C SER A 526 11.77 -7.37 9.51
N HIS A 527 12.27 -7.01 8.33
CA HIS A 527 12.94 -5.73 8.11
C HIS A 527 12.33 -4.94 6.96
N LEU A 528 12.50 -3.62 7.03
CA LEU A 528 12.14 -2.70 5.96
C LEU A 528 13.26 -2.63 4.93
N TYR A 529 12.90 -2.79 3.67
CA TYR A 529 13.79 -2.64 2.52
C TYR A 529 13.21 -1.62 1.55
N VAL A 530 14.09 -1.07 0.71
CA VAL A 530 13.74 -0.24 -0.44
C VAL A 530 14.45 -0.74 -1.68
N VAL A 531 13.76 -0.73 -2.81
CA VAL A 531 14.34 -1.00 -4.14
C VAL A 531 13.77 -0.03 -5.16
N SER A 532 14.53 0.29 -6.21
CA SER A 532 14.01 1.08 -7.33
C SER A 532 13.29 0.19 -8.33
N TYR A 533 12.14 0.64 -8.80
CA TYR A 533 11.43 -0.01 -9.91
C TYR A 533 11.76 0.62 -11.28
N LEU A 534 12.55 1.70 -11.31
CA LEU A 534 13.02 2.33 -12.55
C LEU A 534 14.39 1.81 -12.98
N VAL A 535 15.28 1.59 -12.01
CA VAL A 535 16.65 1.12 -12.25
C VAL A 535 16.88 -0.14 -11.46
N HIS A 536 17.31 -1.19 -12.14
CA HIS A 536 17.69 -2.45 -11.50
C HIS A 536 18.76 -2.23 -10.43
N GLY A 537 18.50 -2.73 -9.24
CA GLY A 537 19.42 -2.68 -8.11
C GLY A 537 19.02 -3.65 -7.01
N GLU A 538 19.95 -3.91 -6.10
CA GLU A 538 19.70 -4.75 -4.94
C GLU A 538 18.85 -4.00 -3.90
N PRO A 539 17.88 -4.68 -3.24
CA PRO A 539 17.15 -4.11 -2.12
C PRO A 539 18.09 -3.67 -0.98
N VAL A 540 17.87 -2.46 -0.49
CA VAL A 540 18.65 -1.85 0.61
C VAL A 540 17.83 -1.89 1.89
N ARG A 541 18.39 -2.47 2.97
CA ARG A 541 17.75 -2.49 4.28
C ARG A 541 17.79 -1.12 4.95
N LEU A 542 16.70 -0.74 5.61
CA LEU A 542 16.51 0.53 6.30
C LEU A 542 16.37 0.40 7.82
N THR A 543 16.10 -0.79 8.34
CA THR A 543 16.00 -1.06 9.79
C THR A 543 17.26 -1.74 10.36
N GLU A 544 17.43 -1.64 11.68
CA GLU A 544 18.54 -2.25 12.41
C GLU A 544 18.34 -3.76 12.59
N LEU A 545 19.43 -4.53 12.65
CA LEU A 545 19.40 -5.97 12.89
C LEU A 545 19.18 -6.30 14.37
N GLY A 546 18.70 -7.51 14.65
CA GLY A 546 18.46 -8.00 16.01
C GLY A 546 17.06 -7.70 16.56
N TYR A 547 16.22 -7.06 15.74
CA TYR A 547 14.83 -6.74 16.05
C TYR A 547 13.93 -7.13 14.88
N SER A 548 12.66 -7.44 15.18
CA SER A 548 11.62 -7.57 14.17
C SER A 548 10.81 -6.29 14.11
N HIS A 549 10.51 -5.81 12.91
CA HIS A 549 9.89 -4.51 12.67
C HIS A 549 8.53 -4.64 11.98
N ALA A 550 7.56 -3.87 12.46
CA ALA A 550 6.34 -3.46 11.74
C ALA A 550 6.46 -1.97 11.41
N VAL A 551 6.08 -1.56 10.21
CA VAL A 551 6.32 -0.19 9.70
C VAL A 551 5.06 0.41 9.10
N SER A 552 4.89 1.72 9.27
CA SER A 552 3.87 2.53 8.61
C SER A 552 4.48 3.80 8.05
N PHE A 553 4.15 4.17 6.81
CA PHE A 553 4.64 5.39 6.16
C PHE A 553 3.60 6.51 6.15
N ASN A 554 4.07 7.74 5.91
CA ASN A 554 3.21 8.82 5.45
C ASN A 554 2.96 8.74 3.94
N ALA A 555 1.97 9.48 3.44
CA ALA A 555 1.50 9.40 2.05
C ALA A 555 2.61 9.69 1.01
N ASP A 556 3.55 10.58 1.30
CA ASP A 556 4.64 10.98 0.40
C ASP A 556 5.95 10.18 0.61
N CYS A 557 5.89 9.11 1.40
CA CYS A 557 7.02 8.24 1.74
C CYS A 557 8.26 8.96 2.31
N SER A 558 8.11 10.14 2.90
CA SER A 558 9.20 10.92 3.48
C SER A 558 9.46 10.60 4.95
N MET A 559 8.49 10.01 5.64
CA MET A 559 8.56 9.67 7.07
C MET A 559 7.95 8.29 7.29
N PHE A 560 8.50 7.56 8.27
CA PHE A 560 7.93 6.30 8.69
C PHE A 560 8.04 6.10 10.20
N VAL A 561 7.11 5.33 10.74
CA VAL A 561 7.14 4.83 12.11
C VAL A 561 7.44 3.35 12.06
N THR A 562 8.30 2.88 12.96
CA THR A 562 8.52 1.46 13.18
C THR A 562 8.19 1.09 14.61
N VAL A 563 7.37 0.05 14.77
CA VAL A 563 7.19 -0.68 16.03
C VAL A 563 8.08 -1.90 15.95
N TYR A 564 8.98 -2.06 16.91
CA TYR A 564 9.97 -3.13 16.89
C TYR A 564 10.16 -3.76 18.26
N SER A 565 10.57 -5.02 18.28
CA SER A 565 10.84 -5.78 19.50
C SER A 565 11.86 -6.89 19.24
N SER A 566 12.34 -7.51 20.32
CA SER A 566 13.19 -8.71 20.27
C SER A 566 12.85 -9.61 21.47
N LEU A 567 13.53 -10.74 21.60
CA LEU A 567 13.39 -11.61 22.77
C LEU A 567 13.80 -10.94 24.09
N GLU A 568 14.73 -9.99 24.05
CA GLU A 568 15.28 -9.32 25.23
C GLU A 568 14.67 -7.93 25.47
N THR A 569 14.07 -7.33 24.44
CA THR A 569 13.54 -5.96 24.48
C THR A 569 12.05 -5.93 24.20
N THR A 570 11.28 -5.32 25.10
CA THR A 570 9.85 -5.08 24.91
C THR A 570 9.57 -4.21 23.69
N PRO A 571 8.36 -4.31 23.12
CA PRO A 571 7.93 -3.46 22.01
C PRO A 571 8.20 -1.98 22.29
N SER A 572 8.92 -1.37 21.37
CA SER A 572 9.25 0.05 21.37
C SER A 572 8.89 0.63 20.01
N PHE A 573 8.70 1.93 19.95
CA PHE A 573 8.33 2.62 18.71
C PHE A 573 9.31 3.76 18.46
N PHE A 574 9.77 3.87 17.21
CA PHE A 574 10.59 4.97 16.74
C PHE A 574 9.97 5.62 15.53
N PHE A 575 10.24 6.92 15.41
CA PHE A 575 9.90 7.73 14.26
C PHE A 575 11.18 8.06 13.50
N PHE A 576 11.12 7.94 12.17
CA PHE A 576 12.22 8.25 11.27
C PHE A 576 11.75 9.19 10.16
N SER A 577 12.64 10.10 9.75
CA SER A 577 12.45 11.00 8.62
C SER A 577 13.59 10.80 7.62
N PHE A 578 13.26 10.72 6.32
CA PHE A 578 14.24 10.61 5.26
C PHE A 578 14.76 11.98 4.83
N SER A 579 16.08 12.09 4.72
CA SER A 579 16.73 13.19 4.02
C SER A 579 17.27 12.70 2.68
N PHE A 580 16.60 13.07 1.59
CA PHE A 580 17.04 12.73 0.24
C PHE A 580 18.04 13.78 -0.24
N TYR A 581 19.29 13.36 -0.46
CA TYR A 581 20.30 14.21 -1.07
C TYR A 581 20.29 14.01 -2.59
N PHE A 582 19.75 14.99 -3.32
CA PHE A 582 19.96 15.09 -4.76
C PHE A 582 21.44 15.39 -5.00
N PHE A 583 22.23 14.36 -5.30
CA PHE A 583 23.55 14.56 -5.89
C PHE A 583 23.36 14.86 -7.37
N SER A 584 23.39 16.13 -7.74
CA SER A 584 23.44 16.62 -9.12
C SER A 584 24.79 16.28 -9.78
N PHE A 585 25.11 15.00 -9.92
CA PHE A 585 26.37 14.54 -10.52
C PHE A 585 26.39 14.65 -12.06
N LEU A 586 25.29 15.07 -12.68
CA LEU A 586 25.14 15.16 -14.13
C LEU A 586 25.43 16.55 -14.74
N PHE A 587 25.60 17.60 -13.93
CA PHE A 587 26.00 18.93 -14.46
C PHE A 587 27.49 19.25 -14.31
N LEU A 588 28.19 18.60 -13.38
CA LEU A 588 29.64 18.79 -13.25
C LEU A 588 30.45 17.81 -14.11
N SER A 589 29.97 16.58 -14.37
CA SER A 589 30.72 15.61 -15.17
C SER A 589 30.78 15.98 -16.66
N SER A 590 29.68 16.49 -17.24
CA SER A 590 29.67 16.97 -18.63
C SER A 590 30.53 18.22 -18.83
N PHE A 591 30.54 19.13 -17.86
CA PHE A 591 31.42 20.31 -17.89
C PHE A 591 32.89 19.93 -17.67
N PHE A 592 33.19 18.99 -16.77
CA PHE A 592 34.56 18.54 -16.52
C PHE A 592 35.11 17.70 -17.69
N PHE A 593 34.31 16.82 -18.30
CA PHE A 593 34.73 16.07 -19.49
C PHE A 593 34.82 16.97 -20.73
N SER A 594 33.93 17.95 -20.90
CA SER A 594 34.03 18.94 -21.98
C SER A 594 35.26 19.84 -21.79
N PHE A 595 35.53 20.29 -20.56
CA PHE A 595 36.69 21.13 -20.25
C PHE A 595 38.02 20.37 -20.32
N LEU A 596 38.04 19.10 -19.90
CA LEU A 596 39.20 18.22 -20.04
C LEU A 596 39.43 17.79 -21.49
N SER A 597 38.37 17.54 -22.27
CA SER A 597 38.43 17.33 -23.73
C SER A 597 38.94 18.57 -24.46
N PHE A 598 38.49 19.76 -24.07
CA PHE A 598 38.96 21.03 -24.62
C PHE A 598 40.43 21.31 -24.25
N LEU A 599 40.83 21.01 -23.01
CA LEU A 599 42.23 21.13 -22.58
C LEU A 599 43.13 20.13 -23.29
N ILE A 600 42.73 18.85 -23.38
CA ILE A 600 43.48 17.80 -24.07
C ILE A 600 43.56 18.09 -25.56
N SER A 601 42.48 18.51 -26.22
CA SER A 601 42.51 18.89 -27.63
C SER A 601 43.37 20.15 -27.87
N SER A 602 43.36 21.13 -26.97
CA SER A 602 44.26 22.29 -27.05
C SER A 602 45.73 21.90 -26.84
N PHE A 603 46.01 20.96 -25.94
CA PHE A 603 47.36 20.49 -25.64
C PHE A 603 47.91 19.61 -26.77
N PHE A 604 47.06 18.78 -27.38
CA PHE A 604 47.40 18.05 -28.60
C PHE A 604 47.60 19.00 -29.78
N LEU A 605 46.77 20.03 -29.98
CA LEU A 605 46.98 21.04 -31.02
C LEU A 605 48.29 21.82 -30.81
N PHE A 606 48.61 22.19 -29.57
CA PHE A 606 49.84 22.91 -29.25
C PHE A 606 51.09 22.02 -29.41
N SER A 607 51.02 20.77 -28.96
CA SER A 607 52.09 19.78 -29.16
C SER A 607 52.24 19.40 -30.64
N PHE A 608 51.15 19.32 -31.40
CA PHE A 608 51.15 19.05 -32.84
C PHE A 608 51.74 20.22 -33.62
N PHE A 609 51.44 21.47 -33.25
CA PHE A 609 52.08 22.68 -33.82
C PHE A 609 53.57 22.74 -33.50
N PHE A 610 54.00 22.36 -32.29
CA PHE A 610 55.40 22.37 -31.88
C PHE A 610 56.20 21.25 -32.57
N PHE A 611 55.58 20.07 -32.74
CA PHE A 611 56.16 18.97 -33.52
C PHE A 611 56.22 19.30 -35.01
N PHE A 612 55.18 19.91 -35.59
CA PHE A 612 55.18 20.32 -36.99
C PHE A 612 56.15 21.48 -37.27
N SER A 613 56.32 22.45 -36.35
CA SER A 613 57.28 23.54 -36.55
C SER A 613 58.72 23.04 -36.43
N SER A 614 59.01 22.11 -35.50
CA SER A 614 60.32 21.46 -35.41
C SER A 614 60.59 20.53 -36.59
N PHE A 615 59.57 19.79 -37.07
CA PHE A 615 59.71 18.95 -38.26
C PHE A 615 59.90 19.80 -39.52
N PHE A 616 59.20 20.92 -39.68
CA PHE A 616 59.44 21.86 -40.78
C PHE A 616 60.83 22.48 -40.71
N PHE A 617 61.32 22.83 -39.52
CA PHE A 617 62.65 23.41 -39.34
C PHE A 617 63.76 22.40 -39.69
N PHE A 618 63.65 21.15 -39.22
CA PHE A 618 64.58 20.07 -39.57
C PHE A 618 64.45 19.67 -41.04
N PHE A 619 63.25 19.65 -41.62
CA PHE A 619 63.02 19.35 -43.02
C PHE A 619 63.55 20.46 -43.94
N PHE A 620 63.44 21.74 -43.56
CA PHE A 620 64.06 22.85 -44.32
C PHE A 620 65.59 22.83 -44.24
N LEU A 621 66.16 22.43 -43.10
CA LEU A 621 67.60 22.19 -42.94
C LEU A 621 68.09 20.98 -43.76
N PHE A 622 67.27 19.94 -43.87
CA PHE A 622 67.57 18.76 -44.68
C PHE A 622 67.40 19.03 -46.18
N LEU A 623 66.38 19.80 -46.59
CA LEU A 623 66.22 20.24 -47.97
C LEU A 623 67.30 21.25 -48.39
N SER A 624 67.68 22.20 -47.53
CA SER A 624 68.74 23.17 -47.86
C SER A 624 70.12 22.52 -48.04
N SER A 625 70.36 21.37 -47.42
CA SER A 625 71.58 20.56 -47.58
C SER A 625 71.47 19.52 -48.70
N PHE A 626 70.27 19.13 -49.13
CA PHE A 626 70.05 18.22 -50.28
C PHE A 626 69.94 18.97 -51.63
N PHE A 627 69.59 20.27 -51.63
CA PHE A 627 69.47 21.09 -52.84
C PHE A 627 70.79 21.74 -53.33
N PHE A 628 71.95 21.33 -52.80
CA PHE A 628 73.26 21.76 -53.31
C PHE A 628 73.79 20.92 -54.48
N PHE A 629 73.06 19.87 -54.88
CA PHE A 629 73.37 19.05 -56.05
C PHE A 629 72.05 18.61 -56.70
N LEU A 630 71.53 19.37 -57.66
CA LEU A 630 70.72 18.91 -58.81
C LEU A 630 70.11 20.12 -59.53
N SER A 631 70.49 20.29 -60.80
CA SER A 631 69.92 21.28 -61.70
C SER A 631 68.62 20.78 -62.33
N SER A 632 67.69 21.73 -62.49
CA SER A 632 66.66 21.81 -63.54
C SER A 632 65.53 20.76 -63.62
N PHE A 633 64.33 21.30 -63.46
CA PHE A 633 63.04 20.95 -64.08
C PHE A 633 62.25 19.71 -63.60
N GLU A 634 62.86 18.63 -63.11
CA GLU A 634 62.08 17.47 -62.61
C GLU A 634 61.59 17.62 -61.15
N THR A 635 62.15 18.53 -60.37
CA THR A 635 61.82 18.75 -58.95
C THR A 635 60.47 19.44 -58.73
N PHE A 636 59.94 20.16 -59.74
CA PHE A 636 58.70 20.93 -59.61
C PHE A 636 57.44 20.06 -59.80
N LEU A 637 57.51 19.04 -60.66
CA LEU A 637 56.41 18.10 -60.90
C LEU A 637 56.20 17.14 -59.72
N PHE A 638 57.28 16.73 -59.06
CA PHE A 638 57.21 15.84 -57.90
C PHE A 638 56.59 16.54 -56.67
N LEU A 639 56.92 17.83 -56.44
CA LEU A 639 56.32 18.63 -55.38
C LEU A 639 54.80 18.82 -55.58
N SER A 640 54.37 19.11 -56.81
CA SER A 640 52.95 19.33 -57.14
C SER A 640 52.09 18.08 -56.89
N PHE A 641 52.58 16.90 -57.26
CA PHE A 641 51.88 15.62 -57.06
C PHE A 641 51.78 15.25 -55.57
N PHE A 642 52.83 15.56 -54.79
CA PHE A 642 52.88 15.30 -53.36
C PHE A 642 51.90 16.20 -52.58
N PHE A 643 51.81 17.49 -52.91
CA PHE A 643 50.84 18.41 -52.28
C PHE A 643 49.37 18.06 -52.60
N SER A 644 49.09 17.51 -53.78
CA SER A 644 47.74 17.07 -54.14
C SER A 644 47.31 15.83 -53.34
N SER A 645 48.22 14.85 -53.20
CA SER A 645 48.00 13.62 -52.43
C SER A 645 47.80 13.91 -50.93
N PHE A 646 48.51 14.90 -50.39
CA PHE A 646 48.39 15.29 -48.97
C PHE A 646 47.08 16.02 -48.66
N LYS A 647 46.55 16.81 -49.60
CA LYS A 647 45.22 17.44 -49.47
C LYS A 647 44.09 16.42 -49.41
N ILE A 648 44.20 15.34 -50.18
CA ILE A 648 43.21 14.25 -50.19
C ILE A 648 43.24 13.49 -48.85
N LEU A 649 44.43 13.20 -48.33
CA LEU A 649 44.59 12.54 -47.03
C LEU A 649 44.04 13.40 -45.88
N PHE A 650 44.28 14.71 -45.91
CA PHE A 650 43.75 15.66 -44.93
C PHE A 650 42.22 15.72 -44.95
N PHE A 651 41.61 15.74 -46.15
CA PHE A 651 40.14 15.74 -46.30
C PHE A 651 39.50 14.44 -45.78
N LEU A 652 40.12 13.29 -46.05
CA LEU A 652 39.65 11.99 -45.54
C LEU A 652 39.74 11.89 -44.01
N LEU A 653 40.80 12.43 -43.41
CA LEU A 653 40.95 12.50 -41.95
C LEU A 653 39.90 13.43 -41.30
N CYS A 654 39.64 14.60 -41.90
CA CYS A 654 38.57 15.48 -41.42
C CYS A 654 37.18 14.82 -41.52
N PHE A 655 36.91 14.07 -42.60
CA PHE A 655 35.64 13.36 -42.77
C PHE A 655 35.44 12.24 -41.75
N PHE A 656 36.50 11.49 -41.42
CA PHE A 656 36.45 10.45 -40.38
C PHE A 656 36.23 11.04 -38.97
N PHE A 657 36.85 12.18 -38.66
CA PHE A 657 36.63 12.89 -37.39
C PHE A 657 35.20 13.44 -37.28
N GLN A 658 34.64 13.98 -38.36
CA GLN A 658 33.26 14.47 -38.36
C GLN A 658 32.22 13.34 -38.19
N LYS A 659 32.47 12.16 -38.77
CA LYS A 659 31.59 10.99 -38.64
C LYS A 659 31.64 10.36 -37.24
N SER A 660 32.82 10.38 -36.59
CA SER A 660 32.98 9.93 -35.19
C SER A 660 32.36 10.89 -34.18
N PHE A 661 32.21 12.17 -34.52
CA PHE A 661 31.61 13.19 -33.65
C PHE A 661 30.07 13.14 -33.67
N LEU A 662 29.48 12.72 -34.80
CA LEU A 662 28.02 12.58 -34.97
C LEU A 662 27.43 11.27 -34.41
N SER A 663 28.24 10.23 -34.16
CA SER A 663 27.77 8.98 -33.52
C SER A 663 27.87 8.98 -31.99
N SER A 664 28.28 10.11 -31.40
CA SER A 664 28.49 10.30 -29.96
C SER A 664 27.55 11.35 -29.36
N PHE A 665 26.62 11.87 -30.17
CA PHE A 665 25.43 12.63 -29.76
C PHE A 665 24.22 11.73 -29.93
#